data_AF-A0A9R0DXE4-F1
#
_entry.id   AF-A0A9R0DXE4-F1
#
_cell.length_a   1.000
_cell.length_b   1.000
_cell.length_c   1.000
_cell.angle_alpha   90.00
_cell.angle_beta   90.00
_cell.angle_gamma   90.00
#
_symmetry.space_group_name_H-M   'P 1'
#
loop_
_entity.id
_entity.type
_entity.pdbx_description
1 polymer ?
#
loop_
_entity_poly.entity_id
_entity_poly.type
_entity_poly.pdbx_seq_one_letter_code
_entity_poly.pdbx_strand_id
1 'polypeptide(L)'
;MARDNKNAGLVIKRHNIRIWCHDCDMARLQRVVWEGHGSRLLSEVSNQPVVKKFLEAVPYIMNTIRDIHQAVVQNDLEGLMKHAGDPVPPQALSSRDANNMTVMHKAAGLGHGGILKYIAERYPQGINDVDNDGRTPLHYAAAMRDDQHTYNTLVSLGADESVVDNKNKTPGYYINRPQEIDKNIFKTLPDAPRTPSSAYPSSWDWKLLDTEVIAELNKKSRRKNHKASNENISSNTNTNTISESTDNRIGGMKGSSTHELINNLPELDDAKQTKDDIENHIANVESNKDNEIDPEVTDLINNANMEMLATLVLNGEGSRLIGRHSRNSELQAFLDNVPTYMQKINKVHVAAREGNIRDLQAALDRRKFAIARDPISPNGATPLHVATIFGKTNIIKYLGGRFPETLSAVDFEGRTALHYAAVLPDNGHYYNLLQQLGANSKDLDDSGKSAEEYQKNPTLLPFHQMLADYGISEDAAQEMFSDKVPEDQVSARRALDTPEALDTLERCYHLLASARPARTPLSASSNRATPPLVLARFLKKPIFDVIKYRITKLDHDLFDVIWPAVKKLPDSRNIIQTVEEDFPGGVTAPDYYVYDVFNEFLIPLVKDLHNINVNSELPTHPTSNFMGTSSAKLSAEPLVEINIDPNDEFVLSGVIECSRNLEGFELPLNLKVGKLETIERIVTTLLMKDEFSKFSEFSNPESDQKGGTYYTLNEVLEKPSEICATLASCGLLIALCDRDEIDDCARLHGKHWPYGRGVFVTDDKTVAVWINVHDHIRVLVSSTQDSPGEIGLPFSKLSYIMTYLHEKLDFTWDTKLGYLSARPTFLGVGIRFSLIVNFPGLSKDPDNMKHLCAMRGLQYRETLSPDIARISNYQCLGVTETSCFNDFATATSNLLHLEKDLSMQNSAHIATMLTNIFRKKRNSITSHDSPEKREKY
;
A
#
# COMPACT_ATOMS: atom_id res chain seq x y z
N MET A 1 48.93 22.13 -20.63
CA MET A 1 48.90 20.74 -21.13
C MET A 1 48.36 19.84 -20.04
N ALA A 2 47.05 19.60 -20.03
CA ALA A 2 46.40 18.49 -19.35
C ALA A 2 45.05 18.31 -20.05
N ARG A 3 44.90 17.22 -20.80
CA ARG A 3 43.62 16.83 -21.40
C ARG A 3 42.81 16.13 -20.30
N ASP A 4 41.63 16.64 -19.99
CA ASP A 4 40.68 15.99 -19.09
C ASP A 4 40.21 14.68 -19.70
N ASN A 5 40.65 13.60 -19.07
CA ASN A 5 40.47 12.23 -19.52
C ASN A 5 39.13 11.71 -18.97
N LYS A 6 38.02 11.93 -19.69
CA LYS A 6 36.66 11.46 -19.30
C LYS A 6 36.49 9.93 -19.26
N ASN A 7 37.56 9.14 -19.44
CA ASN A 7 37.55 7.67 -19.38
C ASN A 7 38.63 7.08 -18.46
N ALA A 8 38.96 7.74 -17.35
CA ALA A 8 39.77 7.11 -16.31
C ALA A 8 38.91 6.07 -15.55
N GLY A 9 39.00 4.79 -15.95
CA GLY A 9 38.37 3.68 -15.24
C GLY A 9 38.74 3.67 -13.75
N LEU A 10 37.81 3.23 -12.90
CA LEU A 10 38.03 3.16 -11.46
C LEU A 10 39.25 2.27 -11.18
N VAL A 11 40.32 2.85 -10.60
CA VAL A 11 41.52 2.07 -10.28
C VAL A 11 41.22 1.23 -9.03
N ILE A 12 40.72 0.01 -9.23
CA ILE A 12 40.41 -0.93 -8.15
C ILE A 12 41.70 -1.65 -7.74
N LYS A 13 42.38 -1.11 -6.73
CA LYS A 13 43.54 -1.73 -6.04
C LYS A 13 43.19 -1.94 -4.56
N ARG A 14 43.78 -2.95 -3.91
CA ARG A 14 43.50 -3.29 -2.51
C ARG A 14 43.67 -2.10 -1.54
N HIS A 15 44.69 -1.27 -1.76
CA HIS A 15 44.89 -0.06 -0.96
C HIS A 15 43.77 0.98 -1.15
N ASN A 16 43.26 1.15 -2.36
CA ASN A 16 42.15 2.08 -2.65
C ASN A 16 40.85 1.61 -2.00
N ILE A 17 40.57 0.30 -2.04
CA ILE A 17 39.41 -0.31 -1.36
C ILE A 17 39.47 -0.01 0.15
N ARG A 18 40.64 -0.17 0.78
CA ARG A 18 40.81 0.13 2.21
C ARG A 18 40.56 1.60 2.55
N ILE A 19 41.01 2.52 1.69
CA ILE A 19 40.71 3.95 1.83
C ILE A 19 39.19 4.16 1.75
N TRP A 20 38.51 3.56 0.77
CA TRP A 20 37.06 3.70 0.63
C TRP A 20 36.27 3.08 1.80
N CYS A 21 36.73 1.97 2.35
CA CYS A 21 36.16 1.35 3.56
C CYS A 21 36.33 2.23 4.81
N HIS A 22 37.44 2.96 4.91
CA HIS A 22 37.71 3.91 5.98
C HIS A 22 36.87 5.18 5.83
N ASP A 23 36.81 5.74 4.61
CA ASP A 23 36.13 6.99 4.29
C ASP A 23 34.62 6.83 4.14
N CYS A 24 34.11 5.60 4.25
CA CYS A 24 32.71 5.25 4.02
C CYS A 24 32.21 5.67 2.62
N ASP A 25 33.08 5.58 1.61
CA ASP A 25 32.78 5.93 0.21
C ASP A 25 31.95 4.81 -0.44
N MET A 26 30.66 4.81 -0.13
CA MET A 26 29.77 3.73 -0.52
C MET A 26 29.57 3.65 -2.05
N ALA A 27 29.68 4.78 -2.74
CA ALA A 27 29.58 4.88 -4.20
C ALA A 27 30.69 4.11 -4.93
N ARG A 28 31.93 4.18 -4.43
CA ARG A 28 33.05 3.44 -5.04
C ARG A 28 33.03 1.98 -4.63
N LEU A 29 32.67 1.68 -3.38
CA LEU A 29 32.58 0.31 -2.87
C LEU A 29 31.50 -0.52 -3.58
N GLN A 30 30.31 0.05 -3.86
CA GLN A 30 29.30 -0.64 -4.67
C GLN A 30 29.80 -0.88 -6.10
N ARG A 31 30.52 0.08 -6.67
CA ARG A 31 31.02 -0.01 -8.05
C ARG A 31 32.06 -1.12 -8.20
N VAL A 32 32.84 -1.41 -7.16
CA VAL A 32 33.73 -2.59 -7.13
C VAL A 32 32.95 -3.90 -7.33
N VAL A 33 31.73 -4.00 -6.78
CA VAL A 33 30.89 -5.19 -6.94
C VAL A 33 30.33 -5.26 -8.35
N TRP A 34 29.80 -4.14 -8.88
CA TRP A 34 29.23 -4.08 -10.23
C TRP A 34 30.28 -4.27 -11.34
N GLU A 35 31.51 -3.81 -11.14
CA GLU A 35 32.62 -4.06 -12.08
C GLU A 35 33.19 -5.50 -11.99
N GLY A 36 32.54 -6.41 -11.25
CA GLY A 36 32.94 -7.83 -11.18
C GLY A 36 34.10 -8.11 -10.23
N HIS A 37 34.47 -7.16 -9.37
CA HIS A 37 35.60 -7.26 -8.45
C HIS A 37 35.20 -7.51 -6.98
N GLY A 38 33.98 -7.97 -6.73
CA GLY A 38 33.43 -8.23 -5.38
C GLY A 38 34.27 -9.16 -4.51
N SER A 39 34.98 -10.12 -5.11
CA SER A 39 35.88 -11.04 -4.38
C SER A 39 36.99 -10.32 -3.60
N ARG A 40 37.38 -9.11 -4.02
CA ARG A 40 38.39 -8.28 -3.35
C ARG A 40 37.88 -7.66 -2.04
N LEU A 41 36.57 -7.60 -1.82
CA LEU A 41 35.94 -7.05 -0.61
C LEU A 41 35.77 -8.11 0.49
N LEU A 42 35.78 -9.40 0.15
CA LEU A 42 35.52 -10.50 1.10
C LEU A 42 36.51 -10.58 2.27
N SER A 43 37.71 -10.01 2.11
CA SER A 43 38.78 -10.02 3.13
C SER A 43 38.94 -8.70 3.89
N GLU A 44 38.12 -7.70 3.58
CA GLU A 44 38.22 -6.38 4.16
C GLU A 44 37.25 -6.23 5.35
N VAL A 45 37.61 -5.41 6.33
CA VAL A 45 36.82 -5.15 7.54
C VAL A 45 36.76 -3.64 7.79
N SER A 46 35.66 -3.16 8.37
CA SER A 46 35.50 -1.76 8.73
C SER A 46 34.81 -1.59 10.07
N ASN A 47 35.22 -0.56 10.82
CA ASN A 47 34.58 -0.16 12.07
C ASN A 47 33.37 0.76 11.84
N GLN A 48 33.15 1.23 10.61
CA GLN A 48 31.97 2.02 10.26
C GLN A 48 30.75 1.09 10.14
N PRO A 49 29.64 1.33 10.88
CA PRO A 49 28.49 0.43 10.89
C PRO A 49 27.90 0.15 9.49
N VAL A 50 27.87 1.17 8.63
CA VAL A 50 27.32 1.06 7.26
C VAL A 50 28.21 0.19 6.37
N VAL A 51 29.52 0.45 6.37
CA VAL A 51 30.48 -0.33 5.57
C VAL A 51 30.56 -1.77 6.07
N LYS A 52 30.48 -1.99 7.39
CA LYS A 52 30.45 -3.32 7.99
C LYS A 52 29.26 -4.14 7.48
N LYS A 53 28.05 -3.59 7.55
CA LYS A 53 26.83 -4.22 7.01
C LYS A 53 26.96 -4.55 5.52
N PHE A 54 27.53 -3.63 4.74
CA PHE A 54 27.81 -3.88 3.32
C PHE A 54 28.77 -5.03 3.09
N LEU A 55 29.92 -5.04 3.76
CA LEU A 55 30.93 -6.10 3.61
C LEU A 55 30.38 -7.48 4.03
N GLU A 56 29.54 -7.54 5.06
CA GLU A 56 28.83 -8.76 5.48
C GLU A 56 27.84 -9.27 4.40
N ALA A 57 27.23 -8.38 3.63
CA ALA A 57 26.29 -8.71 2.57
C ALA A 57 26.94 -9.01 1.21
N VAL A 58 28.18 -8.59 0.95
CA VAL A 58 28.90 -8.80 -0.33
C VAL A 58 28.81 -10.24 -0.85
N PRO A 59 29.03 -11.31 -0.06
CA PRO A 59 28.91 -12.69 -0.53
C PRO A 59 27.53 -13.00 -1.14
N TYR A 60 26.47 -12.47 -0.54
CA TYR A 60 25.08 -12.67 -0.96
C TYR A 60 24.77 -11.84 -2.21
N ILE A 61 25.23 -10.58 -2.27
CA ILE A 61 25.13 -9.72 -3.46
C ILE A 61 25.80 -10.38 -4.67
N MET A 62 26.96 -11.01 -4.47
CA MET A 62 27.65 -11.76 -5.54
C MET A 62 26.85 -12.97 -6.02
N ASN A 63 26.13 -13.68 -5.14
CA ASN A 63 25.23 -14.76 -5.55
C ASN A 63 24.03 -14.22 -6.35
N THR A 64 23.41 -13.13 -5.91
CA THR A 64 22.33 -12.47 -6.66
C THR A 64 22.78 -12.04 -8.06
N ILE A 65 23.98 -11.44 -8.21
CA ILE A 65 24.55 -11.12 -9.52
C ILE A 65 24.69 -12.37 -10.39
N ARG A 66 25.22 -13.47 -9.82
CA ARG A 66 25.34 -14.73 -10.54
C ARG A 66 23.98 -15.26 -11.00
N ASP A 67 22.97 -15.17 -10.16
CA ASP A 67 21.61 -15.64 -10.45
C ASP A 67 20.92 -14.78 -11.53
N ILE A 68 21.15 -13.45 -11.53
CA ILE A 68 20.71 -12.54 -12.61
C ILE A 68 21.34 -12.95 -13.95
N HIS A 69 22.66 -13.18 -13.98
CA HIS A 69 23.36 -13.63 -15.19
C HIS A 69 22.87 -15.01 -15.63
N GLN A 70 22.60 -15.92 -14.69
CA GLN A 70 22.10 -17.26 -14.97
C GLN A 70 20.68 -17.25 -15.56
N ALA A 71 19.77 -16.45 -15.01
CA ALA A 71 18.41 -16.29 -15.52
C ALA A 71 18.42 -15.80 -16.98
N VAL A 72 19.29 -14.85 -17.30
CA VAL A 72 19.49 -14.37 -18.67
C VAL A 72 19.99 -15.48 -19.58
N VAL A 73 20.98 -16.25 -19.16
CA VAL A 73 21.51 -17.38 -19.95
C VAL A 73 20.46 -18.47 -20.19
N GLN A 74 19.51 -18.65 -19.27
CA GLN A 74 18.44 -19.64 -19.33
C GLN A 74 17.18 -19.14 -20.06
N ASN A 75 17.16 -17.89 -20.53
CA ASN A 75 15.98 -17.21 -21.05
C ASN A 75 14.79 -17.19 -20.04
N ASP A 76 15.10 -17.12 -18.75
CA ASP A 76 14.12 -17.08 -17.67
C ASP A 76 13.82 -15.62 -17.27
N LEU A 77 12.79 -15.04 -17.89
CA LEU A 77 12.36 -13.67 -17.58
C LEU A 77 11.81 -13.55 -16.16
N GLU A 78 11.11 -14.58 -15.67
CA GLU A 78 10.49 -14.58 -14.34
C GLU A 78 11.55 -14.64 -13.25
N GLY A 79 12.54 -15.54 -13.39
CA GLY A 79 13.72 -15.58 -12.52
C GLY A 79 14.52 -14.29 -12.55
N LEU A 80 14.70 -13.67 -13.73
CA LEU A 80 15.35 -12.36 -13.83
C LEU A 80 14.58 -11.28 -13.07
N MET A 81 13.25 -11.23 -13.23
CA MET A 81 12.38 -10.29 -12.51
C MET A 81 12.42 -10.50 -11.00
N LYS A 82 12.56 -11.75 -10.54
CA LYS A 82 12.71 -12.09 -9.12
C LYS A 82 14.05 -11.61 -8.54
N HIS A 83 15.15 -11.81 -9.27
CA HIS A 83 16.50 -11.51 -8.77
C HIS A 83 16.97 -10.08 -9.03
N ALA A 84 16.41 -9.41 -10.04
CA ALA A 84 16.70 -8.00 -10.37
C ALA A 84 15.52 -7.06 -10.08
N GLY A 85 14.44 -7.58 -9.49
CA GLY A 85 13.27 -6.85 -9.01
C GLY A 85 13.52 -6.11 -7.71
N ASP A 86 12.52 -5.35 -7.26
CA ASP A 86 12.62 -4.61 -6.01
C ASP A 86 12.74 -5.61 -4.83
N PRO A 87 13.68 -5.43 -3.90
CA PRO A 87 14.40 -4.20 -3.56
C PRO A 87 15.80 -4.02 -4.20
N VAL A 88 16.19 -4.83 -5.18
CA VAL A 88 17.54 -4.76 -5.80
C VAL A 88 17.67 -3.50 -6.68
N PRO A 89 18.74 -2.71 -6.54
CA PRO A 89 18.92 -1.49 -7.32
C PRO A 89 19.11 -1.80 -8.82
N PRO A 90 18.57 -0.98 -9.75
CA PRO A 90 18.72 -1.21 -11.20
C PRO A 90 20.17 -1.31 -11.67
N GLN A 91 21.11 -0.69 -10.97
CA GLN A 91 22.55 -0.77 -11.23
C GLN A 91 23.10 -2.19 -11.13
N ALA A 92 22.42 -3.14 -10.47
CA ALA A 92 22.81 -4.54 -10.48
C ALA A 92 22.79 -5.16 -11.90
N LEU A 93 21.98 -4.63 -12.82
CA LEU A 93 21.97 -5.02 -14.24
C LEU A 93 23.22 -4.56 -15.00
N SER A 94 23.99 -3.62 -14.45
CA SER A 94 25.31 -3.23 -14.99
C SER A 94 26.44 -4.18 -14.58
N SER A 95 26.13 -5.22 -13.80
CA SER A 95 27.14 -6.15 -13.28
C SER A 95 27.88 -6.88 -14.41
N ARG A 96 29.21 -6.92 -14.29
CA ARG A 96 30.14 -7.45 -15.29
C ARG A 96 30.69 -8.83 -14.88
N ASP A 97 30.80 -9.73 -15.85
CA ASP A 97 31.46 -11.03 -15.68
C ASP A 97 32.99 -10.95 -15.91
N ALA A 98 33.67 -12.10 -15.95
CA ALA A 98 35.13 -12.16 -16.18
C ALA A 98 35.56 -11.65 -17.57
N ASN A 99 34.65 -11.65 -18.56
CA ASN A 99 34.87 -11.09 -19.90
C ASN A 99 34.45 -9.62 -19.99
N ASN A 100 34.11 -9.01 -18.85
CA ASN A 100 33.59 -7.65 -18.74
C ASN A 100 32.25 -7.46 -19.45
N MET A 101 31.49 -8.55 -19.63
CA MET A 101 30.18 -8.53 -20.26
C MET A 101 29.08 -8.28 -19.23
N THR A 102 28.14 -7.42 -19.60
CA THR A 102 26.90 -7.22 -18.84
C THR A 102 25.84 -8.25 -19.25
N VAL A 103 24.75 -8.34 -18.48
CA VAL A 103 23.61 -9.18 -18.83
C VAL A 103 22.96 -8.79 -20.16
N MET A 104 23.06 -7.52 -20.57
CA MET A 104 22.55 -7.06 -21.86
C MET A 104 23.34 -7.65 -23.04
N HIS A 105 24.66 -7.79 -22.91
CA HIS A 105 25.49 -8.46 -23.92
C HIS A 105 25.09 -9.93 -24.10
N LYS A 106 24.82 -10.63 -22.98
CA LYS A 106 24.39 -12.03 -23.00
C LYS A 106 22.99 -12.17 -23.63
N ALA A 107 22.03 -11.33 -23.24
CA ALA A 107 20.70 -11.34 -23.81
C ALA A 107 20.71 -11.09 -25.33
N ALA A 108 21.51 -10.11 -25.78
CA ALA A 108 21.67 -9.77 -27.18
C ALA A 108 22.32 -10.93 -27.98
N GLY A 109 23.41 -11.48 -27.46
CA GLY A 109 24.15 -12.58 -28.10
C GLY A 109 23.49 -13.96 -27.99
N LEU A 110 22.43 -14.10 -27.19
CA LEU A 110 21.61 -15.32 -27.11
C LEU A 110 20.26 -15.18 -27.82
N GLY A 111 19.91 -13.98 -28.31
CA GLY A 111 18.67 -13.75 -29.05
C GLY A 111 17.44 -13.56 -28.15
N HIS A 112 17.61 -13.18 -26.88
CA HIS A 112 16.53 -13.10 -25.90
C HIS A 112 15.86 -11.71 -25.92
N GLY A 113 15.10 -11.42 -26.99
CA GLY A 113 14.49 -10.10 -27.20
C GLY A 113 13.56 -9.63 -26.07
N GLY A 114 12.81 -10.52 -25.42
CA GLY A 114 11.96 -10.17 -24.28
C GLY A 114 12.75 -9.72 -23.04
N ILE A 115 13.80 -10.46 -22.70
CA ILE A 115 14.74 -10.09 -21.63
C ILE A 115 15.48 -8.80 -21.97
N LEU A 116 15.87 -8.62 -23.23
CA LEU A 116 16.57 -7.44 -23.70
C LEU A 116 15.76 -6.16 -23.50
N LYS A 117 14.45 -6.20 -23.83
CA LYS A 117 13.52 -5.08 -23.59
C LYS A 117 13.39 -4.78 -22.09
N TYR A 118 13.20 -5.82 -21.28
CA TYR A 118 13.10 -5.66 -19.83
C TYR A 118 14.36 -5.01 -19.22
N ILE A 119 15.55 -5.47 -19.60
CA ILE A 119 16.81 -4.90 -19.12
C ILE A 119 16.94 -3.44 -19.59
N ALA A 120 16.60 -3.12 -20.84
CA ALA A 120 16.70 -1.76 -21.37
C ALA A 120 15.70 -0.78 -20.72
N GLU A 121 14.50 -1.24 -20.37
CA GLU A 121 13.50 -0.45 -19.63
C GLU A 121 13.98 -0.10 -18.21
N ARG A 122 14.62 -1.05 -17.50
CA ARG A 122 15.15 -0.81 -16.14
C ARG A 122 16.52 -0.12 -16.13
N TYR A 123 17.38 -0.37 -17.11
CA TYR A 123 18.75 0.15 -17.17
C TYR A 123 19.17 0.55 -18.60
N PRO A 124 18.66 1.69 -19.11
CA PRO A 124 18.93 2.14 -20.48
C PRO A 124 20.38 2.59 -20.70
N GLN A 125 21.11 2.94 -19.63
CA GLN A 125 22.51 3.39 -19.71
C GLN A 125 23.46 2.29 -20.22
N GLY A 126 23.07 1.02 -20.15
CA GLY A 126 23.92 -0.12 -20.54
C GLY A 126 23.88 -0.48 -22.02
N ILE A 127 23.07 0.21 -22.85
CA ILE A 127 22.86 -0.12 -24.27
C ILE A 127 24.16 -0.08 -25.08
N ASN A 128 25.06 0.84 -24.74
CA ASN A 128 26.35 1.02 -25.40
C ASN A 128 27.54 0.66 -24.49
N ASP A 129 27.30 -0.14 -23.44
CA ASP A 129 28.41 -0.70 -22.64
C ASP A 129 29.33 -1.53 -23.54
N VAL A 130 30.62 -1.52 -23.23
CA VAL A 130 31.63 -2.35 -23.94
C VAL A 130 32.22 -3.41 -23.03
N ASP A 131 32.51 -4.56 -23.62
CA ASP A 131 33.24 -5.67 -23.01
C ASP A 131 34.78 -5.52 -23.12
N ASN A 132 35.54 -6.57 -22.80
CA ASN A 132 37.00 -6.59 -22.90
C ASN A 132 37.54 -6.42 -24.33
N ASP A 133 36.76 -6.82 -25.33
CA ASP A 133 37.12 -6.70 -26.76
C ASP A 133 36.64 -5.36 -27.35
N GLY A 134 36.04 -4.48 -26.56
CA GLY A 134 35.47 -3.21 -27.01
C GLY A 134 34.12 -3.38 -27.75
N ARG A 135 33.49 -4.55 -27.65
CA ARG A 135 32.23 -4.86 -28.33
C ARG A 135 31.05 -4.44 -27.47
N THR A 136 30.04 -3.86 -28.12
CA THR A 136 28.75 -3.51 -27.52
C THR A 136 27.74 -4.66 -27.62
N PRO A 137 26.60 -4.65 -26.90
CA PRO A 137 25.52 -5.61 -27.08
C PRO A 137 25.07 -5.73 -28.55
N LEU A 138 25.13 -4.63 -29.31
CA LEU A 138 24.77 -4.60 -30.73
C LEU A 138 25.72 -5.42 -31.62
N HIS A 139 27.01 -5.47 -31.30
CA HIS A 139 27.97 -6.34 -32.00
C HIS A 139 27.58 -7.82 -31.86
N TYR A 140 27.07 -8.20 -30.70
CA TYR A 140 26.63 -9.57 -30.42
C TYR A 140 25.29 -9.90 -31.08
N ALA A 141 24.33 -8.97 -31.05
CA ALA A 141 23.08 -9.11 -31.79
C ALA A 141 23.31 -9.24 -33.31
N ALA A 142 24.32 -8.55 -33.86
CA ALA A 142 24.66 -8.63 -35.28
C ALA A 142 25.10 -10.04 -35.72
N ALA A 143 25.75 -10.81 -34.86
CA ALA A 143 26.15 -12.18 -35.15
C ALA A 143 25.05 -13.23 -34.88
N MET A 144 23.86 -12.79 -34.45
CA MET A 144 22.74 -13.69 -34.22
C MET A 144 21.97 -14.00 -35.50
N ARG A 145 21.38 -15.20 -35.52
CA ARG A 145 20.57 -15.71 -36.64
C ARG A 145 19.10 -15.69 -36.24
N ASP A 146 18.58 -14.49 -36.04
CA ASP A 146 17.22 -14.21 -35.59
C ASP A 146 16.50 -13.21 -36.52
N ASP A 147 16.84 -13.25 -37.81
CA ASP A 147 16.33 -12.32 -38.82
C ASP A 147 16.56 -10.83 -38.45
N GLN A 148 17.67 -10.55 -37.74
CA GLN A 148 18.04 -9.23 -37.22
C GLN A 148 17.05 -8.66 -36.19
N HIS A 149 16.21 -9.50 -35.57
CA HIS A 149 15.20 -9.05 -34.61
C HIS A 149 15.82 -8.35 -33.39
N THR A 150 16.80 -8.97 -32.74
CA THR A 150 17.51 -8.38 -31.59
C THR A 150 18.37 -7.19 -32.00
N TYR A 151 18.96 -7.22 -33.20
CA TYR A 151 19.71 -6.09 -33.76
C TYR A 151 18.81 -4.86 -33.91
N ASN A 152 17.68 -5.02 -34.59
CA ASN A 152 16.70 -3.95 -34.80
C ASN A 152 16.09 -3.48 -33.48
N THR A 153 15.88 -4.39 -32.52
CA THR A 153 15.41 -4.03 -31.18
C THR A 153 16.41 -3.12 -30.47
N LEU A 154 17.71 -3.44 -30.46
CA LEU A 154 18.73 -2.57 -29.86
C LEU A 154 18.86 -1.22 -30.57
N VAL A 155 18.81 -1.20 -31.90
CA VAL A 155 18.83 0.06 -32.68
C VAL A 155 17.62 0.92 -32.31
N SER A 156 16.42 0.34 -32.22
CA SER A 156 15.20 1.06 -31.80
C SER A 156 15.27 1.62 -30.37
N LEU A 157 16.12 1.03 -29.52
CA LEU A 157 16.35 1.46 -28.15
C LEU A 157 17.51 2.47 -28.02
N GLY A 158 18.17 2.85 -29.13
CA GLY A 158 19.24 3.85 -29.15
C GLY A 158 20.68 3.30 -29.12
N ALA A 159 20.88 2.06 -29.58
CA ALA A 159 22.23 1.52 -29.75
C ALA A 159 22.98 2.19 -30.91
N ASP A 160 24.25 2.54 -30.69
CA ASP A 160 25.08 3.22 -31.68
C ASP A 160 25.74 2.22 -32.64
N GLU A 161 25.36 2.32 -33.92
CA GLU A 161 25.89 1.48 -35.01
C GLU A 161 27.31 1.85 -35.44
N SER A 162 27.83 3.01 -35.01
CA SER A 162 29.14 3.53 -35.39
C SER A 162 30.29 3.07 -34.50
N VAL A 163 29.99 2.49 -33.33
CA VAL A 163 31.00 2.01 -32.36
C VAL A 163 31.83 0.90 -32.99
N VAL A 164 33.15 0.97 -32.85
CA VAL A 164 34.07 -0.05 -33.32
C VAL A 164 34.68 -0.82 -32.16
N ASP A 165 34.85 -2.13 -32.33
CA ASP A 165 35.57 -2.97 -31.39
C ASP A 165 37.10 -2.70 -31.41
N ASN A 166 37.86 -3.38 -30.55
CA ASN A 166 39.32 -3.26 -30.48
C ASN A 166 40.04 -3.70 -31.77
N LYS A 167 39.34 -4.34 -32.71
CA LYS A 167 39.82 -4.71 -34.05
C LYS A 167 39.36 -3.73 -35.13
N ASN A 168 38.80 -2.58 -34.74
CA ASN A 168 38.22 -1.55 -35.60
C ASN A 168 37.06 -2.06 -36.48
N LYS A 169 36.26 -3.02 -35.99
CA LYS A 169 35.10 -3.57 -36.71
C LYS A 169 33.80 -3.03 -36.09
N THR A 170 32.85 -2.61 -36.92
CA THR A 170 31.51 -2.15 -36.49
C THR A 170 30.56 -3.35 -36.28
N PRO A 171 29.40 -3.17 -35.62
CA PRO A 171 28.37 -4.21 -35.52
C PRO A 171 27.96 -4.78 -36.87
N GLY A 172 27.75 -3.91 -37.87
CA GLY A 172 27.36 -4.30 -39.23
C GLY A 172 28.35 -5.25 -39.93
N TYR A 173 29.64 -5.22 -39.56
CA TYR A 173 30.64 -6.18 -40.07
C TYR A 173 30.28 -7.63 -39.71
N TYR A 174 29.74 -7.85 -38.50
CA TYR A 174 29.47 -9.17 -37.95
C TYR A 174 28.17 -9.80 -38.48
N ILE A 175 27.27 -9.00 -39.08
CA ILE A 175 26.04 -9.49 -39.75
C ILE A 175 26.36 -10.56 -40.79
N ASN A 176 27.39 -10.33 -41.60
CA ASN A 176 27.78 -11.23 -42.68
C ASN A 176 28.86 -12.25 -42.25
N ARG A 177 29.33 -12.20 -40.99
CA ARG A 177 30.41 -13.05 -40.45
C ARG A 177 30.14 -13.52 -39.02
N PRO A 178 29.00 -14.18 -38.75
CA PRO A 178 28.63 -14.60 -37.40
C PRO A 178 29.60 -15.61 -36.77
N GLN A 179 30.40 -16.31 -37.56
CA GLN A 179 31.43 -17.26 -37.11
C GLN A 179 32.64 -16.62 -36.40
N GLU A 180 32.81 -15.29 -36.50
CA GLU A 180 33.93 -14.59 -35.84
C GLU A 180 33.66 -14.22 -34.37
N ILE A 181 32.43 -14.45 -33.90
CA ILE A 181 32.04 -14.27 -32.50
C ILE A 181 31.84 -15.66 -31.87
N ASP A 182 32.62 -15.96 -30.84
CA ASP A 182 32.50 -17.21 -30.10
C ASP A 182 31.29 -17.15 -29.15
N LYS A 183 30.30 -18.02 -29.42
CA LYS A 183 29.06 -18.09 -28.64
C LYS A 183 29.24 -18.74 -27.27
N ASN A 184 30.37 -19.39 -27.00
CA ASN A 184 30.62 -19.99 -25.70
C ASN A 184 30.84 -18.95 -24.59
N ILE A 185 31.23 -17.73 -24.96
CA ILE A 185 31.51 -16.63 -24.02
C ILE A 185 30.26 -16.27 -23.19
N PHE A 186 29.05 -16.39 -23.76
CA PHE A 186 27.80 -16.05 -23.08
C PHE A 186 27.48 -16.97 -21.89
N LYS A 187 28.02 -18.19 -21.87
CA LYS A 187 27.79 -19.18 -20.79
C LYS A 187 28.62 -18.92 -19.52
N THR A 188 29.57 -18.00 -19.59
CA THR A 188 30.40 -17.62 -18.44
C THR A 188 29.52 -16.95 -17.38
N LEU A 189 29.62 -17.37 -16.12
CA LEU A 189 28.90 -16.73 -15.01
C LEU A 189 29.88 -15.98 -14.10
N PRO A 190 29.47 -14.87 -13.45
CA PRO A 190 30.27 -14.19 -12.43
C PRO A 190 30.62 -15.13 -11.27
N ASP A 191 31.84 -14.98 -10.74
CA ASP A 191 32.30 -15.75 -9.57
C ASP A 191 31.54 -15.31 -8.31
N ALA A 192 31.10 -16.28 -7.51
CA ALA A 192 30.34 -16.03 -6.29
C ALA A 192 30.71 -17.06 -5.21
N PRO A 193 31.07 -16.62 -3.99
CA PRO A 193 31.43 -17.53 -2.90
C PRO A 193 30.22 -18.33 -2.41
N ARG A 194 30.47 -19.49 -1.80
CA ARG A 194 29.42 -20.25 -1.10
C ARG A 194 29.02 -19.52 0.18
N THR A 195 27.73 -19.26 0.32
CA THR A 195 27.13 -18.71 1.54
C THR A 195 26.52 -19.84 2.39
N PRO A 196 26.46 -19.69 3.72
CA PRO A 196 25.86 -20.70 4.60
C PRO A 196 24.32 -20.75 4.50
N SER A 197 23.69 -19.69 4.01
CA SER A 197 22.25 -19.58 3.75
C SER A 197 21.99 -18.85 2.42
N SER A 198 20.81 -19.01 1.86
CA SER A 198 20.31 -18.20 0.74
C SER A 198 19.76 -16.84 1.19
N ALA A 199 19.48 -16.67 2.49
CA ALA A 199 18.97 -15.43 3.04
C ALA A 199 20.10 -14.43 3.37
N TYR A 200 19.87 -13.15 3.08
CA TYR A 200 20.76 -12.06 3.47
C TYR A 200 20.86 -11.94 5.01
N PRO A 201 21.96 -11.35 5.55
CA PRO A 201 22.02 -11.02 6.97
C PRO A 201 20.85 -10.12 7.39
N SER A 202 20.29 -10.34 8.59
CA SER A 202 19.13 -9.58 9.10
C SER A 202 19.37 -8.07 9.20
N SER A 203 20.63 -7.64 9.20
CA SER A 203 21.06 -6.25 9.25
C SER A 203 21.13 -5.54 7.88
N TRP A 204 20.95 -6.28 6.78
CA TRP A 204 21.12 -5.82 5.40
C TRP A 204 19.84 -5.18 4.85
N ASP A 205 20.00 -4.03 4.19
CA ASP A 205 18.94 -3.32 3.48
C ASP A 205 19.52 -2.82 2.15
N TRP A 206 18.87 -3.16 1.05
CA TRP A 206 19.28 -2.75 -0.29
C TRP A 206 19.21 -1.23 -0.50
N LYS A 207 18.42 -0.50 0.29
CA LYS A 207 18.40 0.97 0.28
C LYS A 207 19.75 1.59 0.62
N LEU A 208 20.64 0.86 1.28
CA LEU A 208 22.02 1.30 1.52
C LEU A 208 22.80 1.54 0.21
N LEU A 209 22.36 0.91 -0.88
CA LEU A 209 22.95 1.04 -2.21
C LEU A 209 22.22 2.04 -3.11
N ASP A 210 21.16 2.69 -2.62
CA ASP A 210 20.44 3.71 -3.38
C ASP A 210 21.33 4.94 -3.61
N THR A 211 21.30 5.46 -4.84
CA THR A 211 22.12 6.61 -5.24
C THR A 211 21.89 7.85 -4.38
N GLU A 212 20.66 8.06 -3.90
CA GLU A 212 20.29 9.18 -3.02
C GLU A 212 20.84 8.99 -1.60
N VAL A 213 20.68 7.79 -1.03
CA VAL A 213 21.18 7.44 0.31
C VAL A 213 22.71 7.50 0.34
N ILE A 214 23.37 6.97 -0.68
CA ILE A 214 24.82 7.06 -0.85
C ILE A 214 25.29 8.52 -0.95
N ALA A 215 24.57 9.37 -1.68
CA ALA A 215 24.91 10.79 -1.79
C ALA A 215 24.82 11.49 -0.42
N GLU A 216 23.84 11.16 0.41
CA GLU A 216 23.74 11.68 1.78
C GLU A 216 24.83 11.16 2.71
N LEU A 217 25.11 9.85 2.68
CA LEU A 217 26.17 9.22 3.48
C LEU A 217 27.54 9.82 3.15
N ASN A 218 27.83 10.01 1.86
CA ASN A 218 29.06 10.65 1.40
C ASN A 218 29.13 12.14 1.79
N LYS A 219 28.00 12.88 1.78
CA LYS A 219 27.93 14.26 2.29
C LYS A 219 28.22 14.32 3.80
N LYS A 220 27.70 13.37 4.59
CA LYS A 220 27.94 13.27 6.04
C LYS A 220 29.40 12.92 6.36
N SER A 221 30.00 11.98 5.61
CA SER A 221 31.42 11.62 5.75
C SER A 221 32.36 12.79 5.42
N ARG A 222 32.12 13.50 4.29
CA ARG A 222 32.90 14.69 3.90
C ARG A 222 32.81 15.82 4.92
N ARG A 223 31.64 16.03 5.55
CA ARG A 223 31.47 17.00 6.65
C ARG A 223 32.23 16.60 7.91
N LYS A 224 32.34 15.30 8.22
CA LYS A 224 33.08 14.78 9.39
C LYS A 224 34.60 14.91 9.19
N ASN A 225 35.10 14.67 7.99
CA ASN A 225 36.51 14.86 7.65
C ASN A 225 36.90 16.35 7.57
N HIS A 226 36.00 17.24 7.12
CA HIS A 226 36.23 18.69 7.19
C HIS A 226 36.20 19.26 8.61
N LYS A 227 35.44 18.63 9.53
CA LYS A 227 35.50 18.95 10.97
C LYS A 227 36.80 18.46 11.61
N ALA A 228 37.22 17.23 11.31
CA ALA A 228 38.47 16.67 11.84
C ALA A 228 39.74 17.41 11.35
N SER A 229 39.73 18.00 10.16
CA SER A 229 40.83 18.85 9.66
C SER A 229 40.86 20.24 10.31
N ASN A 230 39.71 20.74 10.80
CA ASN A 230 39.61 22.04 11.48
C ASN A 230 39.70 21.94 13.03
N GLU A 231 39.59 20.74 13.60
CA GLU A 231 39.65 20.50 15.05
C GLU A 231 41.04 20.08 15.55
N ASN A 232 42.08 20.06 14.70
CA ASN A 232 43.48 19.89 15.12
C ASN A 232 44.16 21.19 15.61
N ILE A 233 43.38 22.24 15.90
CA ILE A 233 43.83 23.42 16.64
C ILE A 233 42.83 23.70 17.76
N SER A 234 42.92 22.94 18.85
CA SER A 234 42.87 23.41 20.24
C SER A 234 42.42 22.27 21.18
N SER A 235 43.22 22.12 22.21
CA SER A 235 43.16 21.09 23.24
C SER A 235 42.11 21.36 24.32
N ASN A 236 41.65 20.25 24.92
CA ASN A 236 41.29 20.05 26.33
C ASN A 236 39.83 20.19 26.81
N THR A 237 39.35 19.02 27.26
CA THR A 237 38.67 18.70 28.54
C THR A 237 37.16 18.95 28.75
N ASN A 238 36.53 17.84 29.18
CA ASN A 238 35.45 17.67 30.17
C ASN A 238 33.97 17.63 29.74
N THR A 239 33.45 16.40 29.75
CA THR A 239 32.28 15.83 30.49
C THR A 239 31.05 16.69 30.83
N ASN A 240 29.89 16.05 30.60
CA ASN A 240 28.59 16.06 31.32
C ASN A 240 27.34 16.64 30.63
N THR A 241 26.39 15.71 30.37
CA THR A 241 24.98 15.65 30.84
C THR A 241 23.93 16.72 30.43
N ILE A 242 22.86 16.22 29.77
CA ILE A 242 21.42 16.57 29.78
C ILE A 242 21.00 18.06 29.77
N SER A 243 20.22 18.47 28.76
CA SER A 243 18.83 18.96 28.90
C SER A 243 18.29 19.60 27.61
N GLU A 244 17.02 19.34 27.32
CA GLU A 244 16.20 20.06 26.35
C GLU A 244 16.14 21.56 26.66
N SER A 245 16.20 22.38 25.61
CA SER A 245 15.47 23.64 25.58
C SER A 245 15.12 24.01 24.13
N THR A 246 13.85 24.36 23.97
CA THR A 246 13.23 25.01 22.82
C THR A 246 13.94 26.31 22.47
N ASP A 247 14.20 26.54 21.17
CA ASP A 247 14.46 27.89 20.68
C ASP A 247 13.85 28.10 19.28
N ASN A 248 12.84 28.97 19.25
CA ASN A 248 12.19 29.52 18.07
C ASN A 248 13.12 30.53 17.40
N ARG A 249 13.61 30.26 16.18
CA ARG A 249 14.13 31.31 15.26
C ARG A 249 13.88 30.97 13.79
N ILE A 250 12.98 31.75 13.19
CA ILE A 250 13.01 32.37 11.85
C ILE A 250 13.83 31.61 10.80
N GLY A 251 13.11 30.98 9.88
CA GLY A 251 13.65 30.25 8.73
C GLY A 251 14.40 31.16 7.76
N GLY A 252 15.72 31.08 7.78
CA GLY A 252 16.59 31.54 6.70
C GLY A 252 16.97 30.37 5.81
N MET A 253 16.61 30.43 4.53
CA MET A 253 17.10 29.54 3.48
C MET A 253 18.62 29.47 3.53
N LYS A 254 19.16 28.25 3.73
CA LYS A 254 20.58 27.96 3.49
C LYS A 254 20.73 27.44 2.06
N GLY A 255 21.40 28.25 1.23
CA GLY A 255 21.66 28.00 -0.17
C GLY A 255 22.38 26.69 -0.47
N SER A 256 22.00 26.10 -1.60
CA SER A 256 22.76 25.06 -2.29
C SER A 256 23.59 25.74 -3.37
N SER A 257 24.91 25.54 -3.31
CA SER A 257 25.88 26.19 -4.21
C SER A 257 25.62 25.88 -5.68
N THR A 258 25.76 26.92 -6.49
CA THR A 258 25.74 27.06 -7.97
C THR A 258 26.50 26.02 -8.81
N HIS A 259 27.15 25.02 -8.20
CA HIS A 259 27.94 24.01 -8.93
C HIS A 259 27.10 22.96 -9.69
N GLU A 260 25.80 22.83 -9.40
CA GLU A 260 24.90 21.85 -10.07
C GLU A 260 24.24 22.39 -11.35
N LEU A 261 24.20 23.72 -11.56
CA LEU A 261 23.65 24.32 -12.78
C LEU A 261 24.63 24.28 -13.96
N ILE A 262 25.94 24.28 -13.69
CA ILE A 262 26.99 24.54 -14.68
C ILE A 262 27.56 23.26 -15.31
N ASN A 263 27.55 22.12 -14.60
CA ASN A 263 28.28 20.93 -15.05
C ASN A 263 27.53 19.99 -16.02
N ASN A 264 26.27 20.28 -16.38
CA ASN A 264 25.46 19.43 -17.26
C ASN A 264 24.75 20.25 -18.36
N LEU A 265 25.52 20.98 -19.16
CA LEU A 265 25.08 21.47 -20.48
C LEU A 265 25.49 20.43 -21.54
N PRO A 266 24.55 19.83 -22.30
CA PRO A 266 24.90 19.16 -23.54
C PRO A 266 25.22 20.21 -24.63
N GLU A 267 26.19 19.91 -25.48
CA GLU A 267 26.28 20.55 -26.80
C GLU A 267 25.03 20.14 -27.59
N LEU A 268 24.19 21.12 -27.94
CA LEU A 268 22.98 20.92 -28.73
C LEU A 268 23.35 20.97 -30.22
N ASP A 269 23.76 19.84 -30.78
CA ASP A 269 23.71 19.61 -32.22
C ASP A 269 22.38 18.93 -32.54
N ASP A 270 21.34 19.73 -32.80
CA ASP A 270 20.20 19.36 -33.65
C ASP A 270 19.31 20.59 -33.91
N ALA A 271 19.84 21.52 -34.71
CA ALA A 271 19.06 22.61 -35.27
C ALA A 271 18.66 22.26 -36.71
N LYS A 272 17.40 21.86 -36.93
CA LYS A 272 16.74 22.00 -38.24
C LYS A 272 15.20 21.96 -38.29
N GLN A 273 14.49 21.79 -37.18
CA GLN A 273 13.02 21.80 -37.18
C GLN A 273 12.43 22.58 -35.98
N THR A 274 12.82 23.85 -35.81
CA THR A 274 12.19 24.74 -34.80
C THR A 274 12.26 26.22 -35.18
N LYS A 275 12.70 26.58 -36.38
CA LYS A 275 12.93 27.99 -36.73
C LYS A 275 11.63 28.79 -36.85
N ASP A 276 10.58 28.19 -37.39
CA ASP A 276 9.32 28.88 -37.67
C ASP A 276 8.45 29.08 -36.42
N ASP A 277 8.51 28.17 -35.45
CA ASP A 277 7.78 28.29 -34.17
C ASP A 277 8.47 29.27 -33.20
N ILE A 278 9.80 29.34 -33.27
CA ILE A 278 10.60 30.31 -32.52
C ILE A 278 10.34 31.74 -33.04
N GLU A 279 10.28 31.94 -34.36
CA GLU A 279 10.01 33.26 -34.96
C GLU A 279 8.59 33.76 -34.65
N ASN A 280 7.57 32.89 -34.65
CA ASN A 280 6.20 33.29 -34.34
C ASN A 280 5.98 33.60 -32.84
N HIS A 281 6.70 32.93 -31.93
CA HIS A 281 6.59 33.23 -30.49
C HIS A 281 7.37 34.49 -30.10
N ILE A 282 8.50 34.76 -30.77
CA ILE A 282 9.27 36.00 -30.63
C ILE A 282 8.47 37.20 -31.14
N ALA A 283 7.79 37.07 -32.30
CA ALA A 283 7.00 38.15 -32.88
C ALA A 283 5.83 38.62 -31.99
N ASN A 284 5.25 37.74 -31.17
CA ASN A 284 4.18 38.11 -30.24
C ASN A 284 4.68 38.76 -28.95
N VAL A 285 5.93 38.52 -28.54
CA VAL A 285 6.55 39.13 -27.34
C VAL A 285 7.22 40.47 -27.66
N GLU A 286 7.59 40.73 -28.90
CA GLU A 286 8.24 41.98 -29.34
C GLU A 286 7.32 43.23 -29.38
N SER A 287 6.04 43.11 -29.04
CA SER A 287 5.07 44.21 -29.14
C SER A 287 5.01 45.18 -27.95
N ASN A 288 5.73 44.93 -26.85
CA ASN A 288 5.82 45.85 -25.70
C ASN A 288 7.28 46.13 -25.32
N LYS A 289 7.92 47.08 -26.00
CA LYS A 289 9.21 47.65 -25.59
C LYS A 289 9.00 48.96 -24.82
N ASP A 290 8.72 48.83 -23.53
CA ASP A 290 9.21 49.83 -22.58
C ASP A 290 10.62 49.39 -22.17
N ASN A 291 11.62 49.92 -22.87
CA ASN A 291 13.03 49.86 -22.46
C ASN A 291 13.25 50.77 -21.23
N GLU A 292 12.48 50.58 -20.16
CA GLU A 292 12.87 51.11 -18.86
C GLU A 292 14.06 50.28 -18.36
N ILE A 293 15.14 50.98 -18.02
CA ILE A 293 16.33 50.37 -17.43
C ILE A 293 15.91 49.88 -16.05
N ASP A 294 15.48 48.63 -15.98
CA ASP A 294 15.18 47.93 -14.74
C ASP A 294 16.45 47.91 -13.86
N PRO A 295 16.51 48.75 -12.81
CA PRO A 295 17.74 48.94 -12.05
C PRO A 295 18.05 47.71 -11.20
N GLU A 296 17.02 46.99 -10.74
CA GLU A 296 17.15 45.76 -9.98
C GLU A 296 17.81 44.65 -10.82
N VAL A 297 17.29 44.38 -12.01
CA VAL A 297 17.86 43.35 -12.92
C VAL A 297 19.27 43.73 -13.34
N THR A 298 19.52 45.03 -13.57
CA THR A 298 20.84 45.53 -13.95
C THR A 298 21.87 45.31 -12.82
N ASP A 299 21.49 45.59 -11.58
CA ASP A 299 22.34 45.32 -10.41
C ASP A 299 22.59 43.82 -10.20
N LEU A 300 21.59 42.97 -10.41
CA LEU A 300 21.76 41.51 -10.31
C LEU A 300 22.74 40.96 -11.36
N ILE A 301 22.69 41.50 -12.59
CA ILE A 301 23.60 41.13 -13.67
C ILE A 301 25.03 41.63 -13.38
N ASN A 302 25.16 42.86 -12.86
CA ASN A 302 26.45 43.44 -12.50
C ASN A 302 27.12 42.70 -11.33
N ASN A 303 26.32 42.25 -10.37
CA ASN A 303 26.76 41.46 -9.22
C ASN A 303 26.94 39.96 -9.55
N ALA A 304 26.69 39.56 -10.80
CA ALA A 304 26.74 38.17 -11.27
C ALA A 304 25.92 37.17 -10.41
N ASN A 305 24.79 37.61 -9.87
CA ASN A 305 23.94 36.78 -9.00
C ASN A 305 23.00 35.89 -9.82
N MET A 306 23.54 34.81 -10.36
CA MET A 306 22.82 33.84 -11.19
C MET A 306 21.63 33.17 -10.47
N GLU A 307 21.72 33.00 -9.16
CA GLU A 307 20.66 32.37 -8.36
C GLU A 307 19.39 33.22 -8.33
N MET A 308 19.54 34.53 -8.09
CA MET A 308 18.40 35.45 -8.09
C MET A 308 17.80 35.59 -9.50
N LEU A 309 18.64 35.61 -10.54
CA LEU A 309 18.17 35.66 -11.93
C LEU A 309 17.42 34.38 -12.34
N ALA A 310 17.88 33.20 -11.88
CA ALA A 310 17.16 31.95 -12.08
C ALA A 310 15.80 31.95 -11.34
N THR A 311 15.74 32.54 -10.15
CA THR A 311 14.47 32.72 -9.42
C THR A 311 13.50 33.61 -10.17
N LEU A 312 13.96 34.70 -10.80
CA LEU A 312 13.10 35.53 -11.66
C LEU A 312 12.49 34.71 -12.81
N VAL A 313 13.28 33.88 -13.49
CA VAL A 313 12.77 32.98 -14.54
C VAL A 313 11.72 32.01 -13.99
N LEU A 314 12.00 31.38 -12.84
CA LEU A 314 11.07 30.44 -12.20
C LEU A 314 9.81 31.11 -11.66
N ASN A 315 9.84 32.40 -11.33
CA ASN A 315 8.68 33.17 -10.91
C ASN A 315 7.83 33.71 -12.07
N GLY A 316 8.20 33.37 -13.32
CA GLY A 316 7.50 33.82 -14.53
C GLY A 316 8.00 35.14 -15.09
N GLU A 317 9.06 35.74 -14.51
CA GLU A 317 9.57 37.06 -14.88
C GLU A 317 10.74 37.00 -15.88
N GLY A 318 10.92 35.86 -16.56
CA GLY A 318 12.02 35.64 -17.49
C GLY A 318 12.07 36.63 -18.66
N SER A 319 10.94 37.22 -19.05
CA SER A 319 10.86 38.25 -20.10
C SER A 319 11.71 39.49 -19.79
N ARG A 320 11.86 39.86 -18.50
CA ARG A 320 12.71 40.99 -18.04
C ARG A 320 14.19 40.78 -18.38
N LEU A 321 14.61 39.54 -18.58
CA LEU A 321 16.01 39.15 -18.83
C LEU A 321 16.36 39.04 -20.31
N ILE A 322 15.36 39.04 -21.20
CA ILE A 322 15.57 38.90 -22.65
C ILE A 322 16.32 40.12 -23.19
N GLY A 323 17.36 39.88 -24.00
CA GLY A 323 18.16 40.94 -24.60
C GLY A 323 19.12 41.67 -23.65
N ARG A 324 19.27 41.20 -22.40
CA ARG A 324 20.27 41.72 -21.46
C ARG A 324 21.63 41.06 -21.71
N HIS A 325 22.70 41.79 -21.37
CA HIS A 325 24.07 41.34 -21.59
C HIS A 325 24.92 41.44 -20.32
N SER A 326 25.82 40.47 -20.12
CA SER A 326 26.81 40.44 -19.03
C SER A 326 28.23 40.30 -19.56
N ARG A 327 29.20 40.80 -18.79
CA ARG A 327 30.64 40.58 -19.04
C ARG A 327 31.10 39.20 -18.58
N ASN A 328 30.32 38.51 -17.75
CA ASN A 328 30.62 37.15 -17.30
C ASN A 328 30.12 36.14 -18.35
N SER A 329 31.03 35.33 -18.88
CA SER A 329 30.72 34.32 -19.91
C SER A 329 29.70 33.29 -19.48
N GLU A 330 29.70 32.85 -18.22
CA GLU A 330 28.75 31.87 -17.70
C GLU A 330 27.36 32.49 -17.56
N LEU A 331 27.29 33.74 -17.09
CA LEU A 331 26.03 34.45 -16.96
C LEU A 331 25.43 34.80 -18.33
N GLN A 332 26.26 35.15 -19.31
CA GLN A 332 25.79 35.37 -20.67
C GLN A 332 25.19 34.09 -21.26
N ALA A 333 25.85 32.94 -21.09
CA ALA A 333 25.30 31.66 -21.54
C ALA A 333 23.96 31.31 -20.85
N PHE A 334 23.77 31.70 -19.59
CA PHE A 334 22.47 31.59 -18.92
C PHE A 334 21.41 32.49 -19.59
N LEU A 335 21.73 33.78 -19.80
CA LEU A 335 20.81 34.75 -20.42
C LEU A 335 20.39 34.32 -21.83
N ASP A 336 21.32 33.79 -22.62
CA ASP A 336 21.06 33.28 -23.96
C ASP A 336 20.10 32.07 -23.95
N ASN A 337 20.07 31.29 -22.86
CA ASN A 337 19.19 30.13 -22.67
C ASN A 337 17.85 30.45 -22.00
N VAL A 338 17.63 31.68 -21.50
CA VAL A 338 16.37 32.08 -20.85
C VAL A 338 15.13 31.77 -21.69
N PRO A 339 15.08 32.07 -23.00
CA PRO A 339 13.93 31.73 -23.84
C PRO A 339 13.62 30.22 -23.85
N THR A 340 14.64 29.37 -23.89
CA THR A 340 14.49 27.91 -23.85
C THR A 340 13.92 27.44 -22.52
N TYR A 341 14.34 28.05 -21.40
CA TYR A 341 13.76 27.74 -20.08
C TYR A 341 12.29 28.15 -19.99
N MET A 342 11.94 29.33 -20.50
CA MET A 342 10.54 29.80 -20.55
C MET A 342 9.67 28.85 -21.39
N GLN A 343 10.14 28.42 -22.56
CA GLN A 343 9.42 27.44 -23.38
C GLN A 343 9.21 26.10 -22.68
N LYS A 344 10.21 25.62 -21.92
CA LYS A 344 10.05 24.39 -21.11
C LYS A 344 9.02 24.58 -20.01
N ILE A 345 9.06 25.69 -19.28
CA ILE A 345 8.07 26.01 -18.24
C ILE A 345 6.65 26.05 -18.84
N ASN A 346 6.49 26.67 -20.00
CA ASN A 346 5.23 26.71 -20.71
C ASN A 346 4.71 25.30 -21.06
N LYS A 347 5.57 24.42 -21.61
CA LYS A 347 5.21 23.02 -21.90
C LYS A 347 4.73 22.25 -20.67
N VAL A 348 5.34 22.50 -19.50
CA VAL A 348 4.90 21.89 -18.23
C VAL A 348 3.47 22.33 -17.88
N HIS A 349 3.16 23.62 -18.01
CA HIS A 349 1.82 24.15 -17.70
C HIS A 349 0.76 23.68 -18.71
N VAL A 350 1.09 23.63 -19.99
CA VAL A 350 0.19 23.09 -21.03
C VAL A 350 -0.11 21.62 -20.77
N ALA A 351 0.92 20.80 -20.51
CA ALA A 351 0.73 19.39 -20.19
C ALA A 351 -0.09 19.19 -18.90
N ALA A 352 0.10 20.05 -17.88
CA ALA A 352 -0.68 20.03 -16.66
C ALA A 352 -2.15 20.43 -16.88
N ARG A 353 -2.42 21.40 -17.76
CA ARG A 353 -3.77 21.82 -18.17
C ARG A 353 -4.49 20.75 -18.97
N GLU A 354 -3.80 20.11 -19.91
CA GLU A 354 -4.39 19.11 -20.81
C GLU A 354 -4.55 17.75 -20.11
N GLY A 355 -3.70 17.44 -19.14
CA GLY A 355 -3.66 16.15 -18.45
C GLY A 355 -2.72 15.13 -19.10
N ASN A 356 -1.82 15.56 -19.99
CA ASN A 356 -0.89 14.67 -20.67
C ASN A 356 0.34 14.38 -19.78
N ILE A 357 0.30 13.24 -19.10
CA ILE A 357 1.36 12.82 -18.19
C ILE A 357 2.71 12.58 -18.90
N ARG A 358 2.70 12.13 -20.16
CA ARG A 358 3.93 11.83 -20.91
C ARG A 358 4.67 13.10 -21.27
N ASP A 359 3.94 14.10 -21.77
CA ASP A 359 4.50 15.40 -22.11
C ASP A 359 5.00 16.13 -20.86
N LEU A 360 4.26 16.04 -19.76
CA LEU A 360 4.68 16.57 -18.47
C LEU A 360 6.00 15.93 -18.01
N GLN A 361 6.10 14.60 -18.08
CA GLN A 361 7.31 13.86 -17.72
C GLN A 361 8.52 14.22 -18.58
N ALA A 362 8.30 14.42 -19.88
CA ALA A 362 9.35 14.84 -20.81
C ALA A 362 9.82 16.28 -20.56
N ALA A 363 8.91 17.18 -20.19
CA ALA A 363 9.22 18.58 -19.91
C ALA A 363 9.86 18.80 -18.52
N LEU A 364 9.58 17.92 -17.54
CA LEU A 364 10.14 17.94 -16.18
C LEU A 364 11.49 17.22 -16.07
N ASP A 365 12.46 17.62 -16.89
CA ASP A 365 13.84 17.12 -16.81
C ASP A 365 14.58 17.60 -15.53
N ARG A 366 14.11 18.72 -14.95
CA ARG A 366 14.65 19.31 -13.72
C ARG A 366 13.53 19.58 -12.71
N ARG A 367 13.80 19.22 -11.45
CA ARG A 367 12.88 19.37 -10.31
C ARG A 367 12.32 20.80 -10.15
N LYS A 368 13.15 21.83 -10.40
CA LYS A 368 12.73 23.24 -10.24
C LYS A 368 11.61 23.67 -11.18
N PHE A 369 11.41 23.01 -12.32
CA PHE A 369 10.31 23.34 -13.24
C PHE A 369 8.94 22.92 -12.71
N ALA A 370 8.87 22.00 -11.73
CA ALA A 370 7.61 21.56 -11.14
C ALA A 370 6.93 22.66 -10.30
N ILE A 371 7.70 23.63 -9.80
CA ILE A 371 7.22 24.77 -9.00
C ILE A 371 7.28 26.10 -9.77
N ALA A 372 7.76 26.08 -11.02
CA ALA A 372 7.90 27.28 -11.82
C ALA A 372 6.53 27.87 -12.15
N ARG A 373 6.43 29.19 -12.24
CA ARG A 373 5.24 29.93 -12.66
C ARG A 373 5.38 30.33 -14.13
N ASP A 374 4.27 30.38 -14.85
CA ASP A 374 4.24 30.82 -16.24
C ASP A 374 3.35 32.06 -16.42
N PRO A 375 3.75 33.05 -17.24
CA PRO A 375 2.93 34.22 -17.55
C PRO A 375 1.55 33.90 -18.14
N ILE A 376 1.37 32.75 -18.79
CA ILE A 376 0.08 32.31 -19.33
C ILE A 376 -0.90 31.90 -18.22
N SER A 377 -0.41 31.64 -17.01
CA SER A 377 -1.19 31.19 -15.87
C SER A 377 -1.57 32.41 -15.01
N PRO A 378 -2.87 32.79 -14.96
CA PRO A 378 -3.34 33.88 -14.12
C PRO A 378 -2.89 33.73 -12.68
N ASN A 379 -2.65 34.87 -12.02
CA ASN A 379 -2.19 34.97 -10.63
C ASN A 379 -0.90 34.18 -10.32
N GLY A 380 -0.09 33.82 -11.33
CA GLY A 380 1.17 33.11 -11.11
C GLY A 380 0.97 31.69 -10.61
N ALA A 381 -0.12 31.05 -11.05
CA ALA A 381 -0.43 29.68 -10.68
C ALA A 381 0.70 28.72 -11.14
N THR A 382 1.08 27.79 -10.25
CA THR A 382 2.05 26.73 -10.58
C THR A 382 1.39 25.57 -11.33
N PRO A 383 2.15 24.63 -11.92
CA PRO A 383 1.58 23.48 -12.64
C PRO A 383 0.60 22.65 -11.80
N LEU A 384 0.81 22.55 -10.49
CA LEU A 384 -0.10 21.83 -9.59
C LEU A 384 -1.44 22.57 -9.42
N HIS A 385 -1.43 23.89 -9.33
CA HIS A 385 -2.65 24.70 -9.31
C HIS A 385 -3.45 24.49 -10.59
N VAL A 386 -2.78 24.61 -11.74
CA VAL A 386 -3.39 24.39 -13.06
C VAL A 386 -4.01 22.99 -13.12
N ALA A 387 -3.26 21.94 -12.79
CA ALA A 387 -3.78 20.58 -12.79
C ALA A 387 -5.01 20.40 -11.86
N THR A 388 -5.04 21.13 -10.74
CA THR A 388 -6.16 21.12 -9.77
C THR A 388 -7.41 21.79 -10.34
N ILE A 389 -7.27 23.00 -10.88
CA ILE A 389 -8.37 23.77 -11.51
C ILE A 389 -9.04 22.96 -12.62
N PHE A 390 -8.24 22.28 -13.44
CA PHE A 390 -8.68 21.50 -14.59
C PHE A 390 -9.00 20.04 -14.28
N GLY A 391 -8.96 19.63 -13.01
CA GLY A 391 -9.35 18.30 -12.57
C GLY A 391 -8.52 17.17 -13.15
N LYS A 392 -7.18 17.30 -13.20
CA LYS A 392 -6.28 16.32 -13.79
C LYS A 392 -5.63 15.43 -12.71
N THR A 393 -6.35 14.44 -12.12
CA THR A 393 -5.76 13.69 -10.98
C THR A 393 -4.51 12.91 -11.31
N ASN A 394 -4.31 12.43 -12.55
CA ASN A 394 -3.05 11.77 -12.92
C ASN A 394 -1.84 12.72 -12.82
N ILE A 395 -2.03 13.98 -13.20
CA ILE A 395 -1.01 15.03 -13.07
C ILE A 395 -0.80 15.40 -11.60
N ILE A 396 -1.89 15.59 -10.85
CA ILE A 396 -1.85 15.92 -9.41
C ILE A 396 -1.12 14.82 -8.62
N LYS A 397 -1.48 13.56 -8.84
CA LYS A 397 -0.83 12.38 -8.24
C LYS A 397 0.65 12.32 -8.57
N TYR A 398 1.01 12.60 -9.83
CA TYR A 398 2.42 12.61 -10.26
C TYR A 398 3.22 13.76 -9.65
N LEU A 399 2.73 15.00 -9.74
CA LEU A 399 3.40 16.19 -9.23
C LEU A 399 3.54 16.14 -7.71
N GLY A 400 2.44 15.95 -6.98
CA GLY A 400 2.47 15.90 -5.52
C GLY A 400 3.20 14.67 -4.98
N GLY A 401 3.13 13.54 -5.67
CA GLY A 401 3.82 12.31 -5.26
C GLY A 401 5.33 12.32 -5.51
N ARG A 402 5.78 12.86 -6.66
CA ARG A 402 7.21 12.88 -7.05
C ARG A 402 7.93 14.14 -6.58
N PHE A 403 7.23 15.26 -6.47
CA PHE A 403 7.76 16.56 -6.10
C PHE A 403 6.94 17.17 -4.96
N PRO A 404 7.11 16.68 -3.71
CA PRO A 404 6.30 17.13 -2.57
C PRO A 404 6.34 18.65 -2.31
N GLU A 405 7.42 19.34 -2.70
CA GLU A 405 7.49 20.81 -2.58
C GLU A 405 6.42 21.55 -3.39
N THR A 406 5.83 20.89 -4.39
CA THR A 406 4.72 21.47 -5.17
C THR A 406 3.47 21.67 -4.33
N LEU A 407 3.28 20.88 -3.27
CA LEU A 407 2.11 20.95 -2.37
C LEU A 407 2.11 22.22 -1.51
N SER A 408 3.30 22.75 -1.18
CA SER A 408 3.47 24.00 -0.43
C SER A 408 3.84 25.18 -1.34
N ALA A 409 3.89 24.98 -2.66
CA ALA A 409 4.12 26.06 -3.61
C ALA A 409 2.87 26.95 -3.68
N VAL A 410 3.08 28.26 -3.72
CA VAL A 410 2.02 29.27 -3.69
C VAL A 410 1.93 30.05 -4.99
N ASP A 411 0.77 30.66 -5.26
CA ASP A 411 0.55 31.64 -6.32
C ASP A 411 1.02 33.06 -5.90
N PHE A 412 0.61 34.13 -6.60
CA PHE A 412 0.93 35.53 -6.24
C PHE A 412 0.17 36.08 -5.03
N GLU A 413 -0.86 35.38 -4.55
CA GLU A 413 -1.66 35.77 -3.36
C GLU A 413 -1.36 34.86 -2.15
N GLY A 414 -0.31 34.04 -2.23
CA GLY A 414 0.08 33.12 -1.14
C GLY A 414 -0.78 31.86 -1.06
N ARG A 415 -1.68 31.61 -2.02
CA ARG A 415 -2.57 30.44 -2.01
C ARG A 415 -1.84 29.20 -2.52
N THR A 416 -2.04 28.07 -1.87
CA THR A 416 -1.60 26.74 -2.33
C THR A 416 -2.66 26.05 -3.18
N ALA A 417 -2.30 24.98 -3.89
CA ALA A 417 -3.25 24.19 -4.69
C ALA A 417 -4.44 23.65 -3.88
N LEU A 418 -4.28 23.45 -2.57
CA LEU A 418 -5.35 22.99 -1.68
C LEU A 418 -6.43 24.07 -1.47
N HIS A 419 -6.08 25.36 -1.50
CA HIS A 419 -7.04 26.47 -1.45
C HIS A 419 -7.95 26.46 -2.69
N TYR A 420 -7.36 26.21 -3.86
CA TYR A 420 -8.10 26.08 -5.11
C TYR A 420 -9.01 24.85 -5.09
N ALA A 421 -8.52 23.72 -4.58
CA ALA A 421 -9.32 22.51 -4.45
C ALA A 421 -10.52 22.66 -3.50
N ALA A 422 -10.44 23.54 -2.50
CA ALA A 422 -11.49 23.73 -1.50
C ALA A 422 -12.79 24.33 -2.07
N VAL A 423 -12.71 25.01 -3.21
CA VAL A 423 -13.85 25.70 -3.86
C VAL A 423 -14.36 24.98 -5.10
N LEU A 424 -13.75 23.84 -5.47
CA LEU A 424 -14.16 23.08 -6.65
C LEU A 424 -15.52 22.40 -6.41
N PRO A 425 -16.40 22.37 -7.42
CA PRO A 425 -17.70 21.69 -7.32
C PRO A 425 -17.58 20.18 -7.55
N ASP A 426 -16.62 19.52 -6.89
CA ASP A 426 -16.21 18.12 -7.13
C ASP A 426 -16.56 17.16 -5.96
N ASN A 427 -17.37 17.63 -5.01
CA ASN A 427 -17.68 16.96 -3.74
C ASN A 427 -16.44 16.73 -2.84
N GLY A 428 -15.42 17.58 -2.98
CA GLY A 428 -14.22 17.60 -2.15
C GLY A 428 -13.16 16.56 -2.53
N HIS A 429 -13.25 15.97 -3.72
CA HIS A 429 -12.32 14.94 -4.18
C HIS A 429 -10.86 15.45 -4.24
N TYR A 430 -10.59 16.53 -4.97
CA TYR A 430 -9.24 17.08 -5.11
C TYR A 430 -8.68 17.62 -3.79
N TYR A 431 -9.56 18.12 -2.92
CA TYR A 431 -9.18 18.55 -1.58
C TYR A 431 -8.62 17.37 -0.77
N ASN A 432 -9.36 16.26 -0.73
CA ASN A 432 -8.93 15.03 -0.05
C ASN A 432 -7.69 14.42 -0.70
N LEU A 433 -7.62 14.41 -2.03
CA LEU A 433 -6.46 13.90 -2.78
C LEU A 433 -5.17 14.67 -2.41
N LEU A 434 -5.21 16.00 -2.43
CA LEU A 434 -4.06 16.83 -2.08
C LEU A 434 -3.67 16.64 -0.60
N GLN A 435 -4.64 16.53 0.30
CA GLN A 435 -4.38 16.25 1.71
C GLN A 435 -3.75 14.86 1.91
N GLN A 436 -4.19 13.84 1.17
CA GLN A 436 -3.57 12.51 1.15
C GLN A 436 -2.13 12.53 0.61
N LEU A 437 -1.82 13.43 -0.33
CA LEU A 437 -0.47 13.63 -0.84
C LEU A 437 0.43 14.41 0.14
N GLY A 438 -0.15 15.07 1.14
CA GLY A 438 0.57 15.77 2.22
C GLY A 438 0.38 17.28 2.24
N ALA A 439 -0.56 17.84 1.47
CA ALA A 439 -0.90 19.25 1.57
C ALA A 439 -1.51 19.57 2.94
N ASN A 440 -1.12 20.70 3.52
CA ASN A 440 -1.58 21.13 4.83
C ASN A 440 -2.78 22.07 4.71
N SER A 441 -3.91 21.69 5.33
CA SER A 441 -5.15 22.49 5.32
C SER A 441 -5.04 23.79 6.10
N LYS A 442 -4.02 23.92 6.96
CA LYS A 442 -3.78 25.06 7.85
C LYS A 442 -2.80 26.09 7.31
N ASP A 443 -2.21 25.86 6.14
CA ASP A 443 -1.38 26.88 5.50
C ASP A 443 -2.25 28.09 5.17
N LEU A 444 -1.73 29.30 5.40
CA LEU A 444 -2.46 30.56 5.23
C LEU A 444 -2.01 31.29 3.97
N ASP A 445 -2.98 31.86 3.26
CA ASP A 445 -2.71 32.81 2.17
C ASP A 445 -2.25 34.19 2.69
N ASP A 446 -1.91 35.11 1.77
CA ASP A 446 -1.46 36.47 2.14
C ASP A 446 -2.56 37.30 2.84
N SER A 447 -3.82 36.87 2.73
CA SER A 447 -4.97 37.44 3.45
C SER A 447 -5.22 36.78 4.82
N GLY A 448 -4.38 35.82 5.22
CA GLY A 448 -4.47 35.11 6.48
C GLY A 448 -5.56 34.05 6.55
N LYS A 449 -6.08 33.58 5.41
CA LYS A 449 -7.14 32.57 5.33
C LYS A 449 -6.58 31.19 5.03
N SER A 450 -7.13 30.17 5.68
CA SER A 450 -6.77 28.77 5.45
C SER A 450 -7.64 28.09 4.38
N ALA A 451 -7.17 26.98 3.80
CA ALA A 451 -7.96 26.21 2.83
C ALA A 451 -9.31 25.72 3.41
N GLU A 452 -9.39 25.45 4.72
CA GLU A 452 -10.65 25.09 5.41
C GLU A 452 -11.67 26.25 5.41
N GLU A 453 -11.21 27.50 5.43
CA GLU A 453 -12.08 28.68 5.34
C GLU A 453 -12.65 28.87 3.93
N TYR A 454 -11.86 28.56 2.90
CA TYR A 454 -12.34 28.55 1.51
C TYR A 454 -13.43 27.50 1.30
N GLN A 455 -13.30 26.32 1.92
CA GLN A 455 -14.33 25.28 1.86
C GLN A 455 -15.66 25.74 2.49
N LYS A 456 -15.60 26.53 3.56
CA LYS A 456 -16.79 27.12 4.21
C LYS A 456 -17.38 28.28 3.42
N ASN A 457 -16.55 29.04 2.72
CA ASN A 457 -16.95 30.21 1.94
C ASN A 457 -16.42 30.14 0.50
N PRO A 458 -17.03 29.31 -0.39
CA PRO A 458 -16.55 29.15 -1.76
C PRO A 458 -16.59 30.43 -2.62
N THR A 459 -17.32 31.45 -2.17
CA THR A 459 -17.40 32.76 -2.83
C THR A 459 -16.09 33.55 -2.77
N LEU A 460 -15.16 33.17 -1.89
CA LEU A 460 -13.85 33.82 -1.75
C LEU A 460 -12.96 33.63 -2.98
N LEU A 461 -13.13 32.52 -3.70
CA LEU A 461 -12.42 32.22 -4.94
C LEU A 461 -13.40 31.53 -5.89
N PRO A 462 -14.21 32.31 -6.65
CA PRO A 462 -15.27 31.73 -7.46
C PRO A 462 -14.69 30.87 -8.59
N PHE A 463 -15.11 29.60 -8.65
CA PHE A 463 -14.62 28.64 -9.65
C PHE A 463 -14.77 29.10 -11.10
N HIS A 464 -15.92 29.69 -11.44
CA HIS A 464 -16.17 30.22 -12.79
C HIS A 464 -15.19 31.34 -13.16
N GLN A 465 -14.82 32.21 -12.20
CA GLN A 465 -13.87 33.29 -12.43
C GLN A 465 -12.47 32.73 -12.71
N MET A 466 -12.04 31.73 -11.94
CA MET A 466 -10.75 31.07 -12.17
C MET A 466 -10.64 30.55 -13.61
N LEU A 467 -11.70 29.98 -14.17
CA LEU A 467 -11.70 29.44 -15.53
C LEU A 467 -11.87 30.50 -16.60
N ALA A 468 -12.64 31.55 -16.33
CA ALA A 468 -12.76 32.71 -17.20
C ALA A 468 -11.39 33.38 -17.43
N ASP A 469 -10.54 33.43 -16.39
CA ASP A 469 -9.17 33.94 -16.50
C ASP A 469 -8.30 33.09 -17.45
N TYR A 470 -8.63 31.80 -17.63
CA TYR A 470 -8.01 30.91 -18.64
C TYR A 470 -8.74 30.90 -20.00
N GLY A 471 -9.71 31.78 -20.19
CA GLY A 471 -10.48 31.94 -21.44
C GLY A 471 -11.54 30.87 -21.68
N ILE A 472 -12.04 30.21 -20.63
CA ILE A 472 -13.05 29.14 -20.74
C ILE A 472 -14.45 29.72 -20.51
N SER A 473 -15.42 29.29 -21.31
CA SER A 473 -16.83 29.71 -21.15
C SER A 473 -17.48 29.12 -19.91
N GLU A 474 -18.50 29.80 -19.37
CA GLU A 474 -19.26 29.32 -18.21
C GLU A 474 -19.94 27.96 -18.48
N ASP A 475 -20.44 27.73 -19.69
CA ASP A 475 -21.05 26.45 -20.06
C ASP A 475 -20.05 25.29 -19.97
N ALA A 476 -18.83 25.49 -20.50
CA ALA A 476 -17.78 24.48 -20.44
C ALA A 476 -17.28 24.27 -19.00
N ALA A 477 -17.24 25.34 -18.19
CA ALA A 477 -16.92 25.26 -16.77
C ALA A 477 -17.91 24.38 -16.00
N GLN A 478 -19.21 24.53 -16.28
CA GLN A 478 -20.28 23.76 -15.65
C GLN A 478 -20.20 22.26 -16.02
N GLU A 479 -19.77 21.93 -17.23
CA GLU A 479 -19.63 20.55 -17.68
C GLU A 479 -18.43 19.80 -17.07
N MET A 480 -17.33 20.48 -16.73
CA MET A 480 -16.08 19.83 -16.29
C MET A 480 -16.23 18.97 -15.04
N PHE A 481 -17.02 19.42 -14.07
CA PHE A 481 -17.33 18.69 -12.83
C PHE A 481 -18.81 18.35 -12.74
N SER A 482 -19.44 18.08 -13.88
CA SER A 482 -20.82 17.58 -13.90
C SER A 482 -20.90 16.12 -13.47
N ASP A 483 -21.89 15.79 -12.65
CA ASP A 483 -22.20 14.39 -12.32
C ASP A 483 -22.57 13.60 -13.58
N LYS A 484 -21.97 12.43 -13.74
CA LYS A 484 -22.28 11.51 -14.85
C LYS A 484 -23.53 10.67 -14.58
N VAL A 485 -23.97 10.63 -13.33
CA VAL A 485 -25.18 9.95 -12.89
C VAL A 485 -26.22 11.00 -12.51
N PRO A 486 -27.43 10.95 -13.11
CA PRO A 486 -28.51 11.87 -12.74
C PRO A 486 -28.81 11.80 -11.24
N GLU A 487 -29.01 12.96 -10.61
CA GLU A 487 -29.36 13.10 -9.18
C GLU A 487 -28.29 12.61 -8.19
N ASP A 488 -27.11 12.23 -8.66
CA ASP A 488 -25.97 11.96 -7.79
C ASP A 488 -25.49 13.27 -7.15
N GLN A 489 -25.26 13.23 -5.84
CA GLN A 489 -24.78 14.37 -5.07
C GLN A 489 -23.58 14.02 -4.19
N VAL A 490 -23.16 12.76 -4.20
CA VAL A 490 -22.22 12.24 -3.20
C VAL A 490 -20.96 11.67 -3.84
N SER A 491 -21.05 11.13 -5.05
CA SER A 491 -19.85 10.61 -5.73
C SER A 491 -18.88 11.74 -6.10
N ALA A 492 -17.61 11.39 -6.27
CA ALA A 492 -16.64 12.33 -6.82
C ALA A 492 -17.09 12.71 -8.23
N ARG A 493 -17.17 14.02 -8.52
CA ARG A 493 -17.57 14.50 -9.86
C ARG A 493 -16.42 14.42 -10.85
N ARG A 494 -15.80 13.24 -10.94
CA ARG A 494 -14.66 12.90 -11.77
C ARG A 494 -15.00 11.64 -12.58
N ALA A 495 -14.61 11.63 -13.85
CA ALA A 495 -14.77 10.44 -14.69
C ALA A 495 -13.78 9.33 -14.29
N LEU A 496 -14.17 8.07 -14.47
CA LEU A 496 -13.22 6.96 -14.49
C LEU A 496 -12.21 7.20 -15.61
N ASP A 497 -10.95 7.40 -15.22
CA ASP A 497 -9.89 7.91 -16.09
C ASP A 497 -9.45 6.97 -17.22
N THR A 498 -9.94 5.72 -17.20
CA THR A 498 -9.47 4.64 -18.07
C THR A 498 -10.65 3.82 -18.59
N PRO A 499 -10.89 3.76 -19.90
CA PRO A 499 -11.81 2.79 -20.50
C PRO A 499 -11.57 1.36 -20.02
N GLU A 500 -10.32 1.03 -19.70
CA GLU A 500 -9.89 -0.27 -19.18
C GLU A 500 -10.55 -0.61 -17.82
N ALA A 501 -10.78 0.37 -16.96
CA ALA A 501 -11.46 0.16 -15.67
C ALA A 501 -12.93 -0.19 -15.87
N LEU A 502 -13.63 0.52 -16.75
CA LEU A 502 -15.02 0.22 -17.12
C LEU A 502 -15.15 -1.15 -17.78
N ASP A 503 -14.23 -1.50 -18.69
CA ASP A 503 -14.18 -2.84 -19.29
C ASP A 503 -13.94 -3.93 -18.23
N THR A 504 -13.13 -3.64 -17.21
CA THR A 504 -12.89 -4.54 -16.09
C THR A 504 -14.16 -4.74 -15.27
N LEU A 505 -14.89 -3.66 -14.97
CA LEU A 505 -16.17 -3.72 -14.26
C LEU A 505 -17.22 -4.52 -15.04
N GLU A 506 -17.32 -4.33 -16.36
CA GLU A 506 -18.23 -5.12 -17.21
C GLU A 506 -17.86 -6.61 -17.19
N ARG A 507 -16.56 -6.96 -17.28
CA ARG A 507 -16.11 -8.36 -17.13
C ARG A 507 -16.47 -8.94 -15.77
N CYS A 508 -16.25 -8.19 -14.69
CA CYS A 508 -16.62 -8.59 -13.34
C CYS A 508 -18.13 -8.83 -13.23
N TYR A 509 -18.94 -7.92 -13.77
CA TYR A 509 -20.39 -8.06 -13.81
C TYR A 509 -20.82 -9.34 -14.55
N HIS A 510 -20.24 -9.62 -15.72
CA HIS A 510 -20.54 -10.83 -16.47
C HIS A 510 -20.20 -12.11 -15.69
N LEU A 511 -19.07 -12.11 -14.97
CA LEU A 511 -18.67 -13.23 -14.11
C LEU A 511 -19.72 -13.46 -13.01
N LEU A 512 -20.10 -12.40 -12.28
CA LEU A 512 -21.13 -12.47 -11.24
C LEU A 512 -22.50 -12.89 -11.81
N ALA A 513 -22.92 -12.31 -12.93
CA ALA A 513 -24.20 -12.62 -13.57
C ALA A 513 -24.26 -14.07 -14.07
N SER A 514 -23.14 -14.63 -14.55
CA SER A 514 -23.05 -16.02 -14.99
C SER A 514 -23.14 -17.04 -13.85
N ALA A 515 -22.84 -16.63 -12.62
CA ALA A 515 -22.94 -17.47 -11.43
C ALA A 515 -24.38 -17.68 -10.93
N ARG A 516 -25.40 -17.09 -11.59
CA ARG A 516 -26.80 -17.22 -11.18
C ARG A 516 -27.34 -18.65 -11.41
N PRO A 517 -27.79 -19.38 -10.37
CA PRO A 517 -28.38 -20.70 -10.54
C PRO A 517 -29.77 -20.63 -11.20
N ALA A 518 -30.18 -21.75 -11.84
CA ALA A 518 -31.52 -21.90 -12.44
C ALA A 518 -32.69 -21.85 -11.43
N ARG A 519 -32.39 -21.98 -10.13
CA ARG A 519 -33.34 -21.79 -9.01
C ARG A 519 -32.75 -20.78 -8.03
N THR A 520 -33.49 -19.71 -7.74
CA THR A 520 -33.11 -18.69 -6.78
C THR A 520 -33.10 -19.26 -5.36
N PRO A 521 -31.96 -19.27 -4.63
CA PRO A 521 -31.98 -19.52 -3.20
C PRO A 521 -32.69 -18.36 -2.50
N LEU A 522 -33.51 -18.66 -1.49
CA LEU A 522 -34.46 -17.70 -0.90
C LEU A 522 -33.79 -16.56 -0.07
N SER A 523 -32.55 -16.73 0.42
CA SER A 523 -31.79 -15.70 1.17
C SER A 523 -30.27 -15.87 1.02
N ALA A 524 -29.45 -14.80 1.15
CA ALA A 524 -27.99 -14.94 1.20
C ALA A 524 -27.50 -15.65 2.46
N SER A 525 -28.38 -15.84 3.46
CA SER A 525 -28.17 -16.72 4.61
C SER A 525 -28.11 -18.22 4.25
N SER A 526 -28.32 -18.59 2.98
CA SER A 526 -28.09 -19.95 2.51
C SER A 526 -26.58 -20.21 2.40
N ASN A 527 -25.99 -20.89 3.39
CA ASN A 527 -24.56 -21.27 3.46
C ASN A 527 -24.09 -22.24 2.35
N ARG A 528 -24.82 -22.35 1.22
CA ARG A 528 -24.36 -22.96 -0.03
C ARG A 528 -24.04 -21.91 -1.11
N ALA A 529 -24.28 -20.63 -0.85
CA ALA A 529 -24.06 -19.54 -1.80
C ALA A 529 -22.60 -19.07 -1.74
N THR A 530 -21.86 -19.25 -2.83
CA THR A 530 -20.54 -18.63 -2.98
C THR A 530 -20.68 -17.10 -3.00
N PRO A 531 -19.66 -16.33 -2.61
CA PRO A 531 -19.73 -14.86 -2.64
C PRO A 531 -20.22 -14.28 -3.98
N PRO A 532 -19.77 -14.78 -5.16
CA PRO A 532 -20.34 -14.37 -6.45
C PRO A 532 -21.85 -14.53 -6.56
N LEU A 533 -22.40 -15.62 -6.03
CA LEU A 533 -23.82 -15.94 -6.10
C LEU A 533 -24.65 -14.99 -5.22
N VAL A 534 -24.12 -14.63 -4.05
CA VAL A 534 -24.73 -13.63 -3.17
C VAL A 534 -24.81 -12.28 -3.87
N LEU A 535 -23.68 -11.79 -4.42
CA LEU A 535 -23.63 -10.49 -5.09
C LEU A 535 -24.53 -10.42 -6.31
N ALA A 536 -24.62 -11.50 -7.09
CA ALA A 536 -25.45 -11.55 -8.29
C ALA A 536 -26.96 -11.32 -8.04
N ARG A 537 -27.43 -11.50 -6.80
CA ARG A 537 -28.82 -11.22 -6.37
C ARG A 537 -29.11 -9.72 -6.24
N PHE A 538 -28.13 -8.98 -5.73
CA PHE A 538 -28.25 -7.56 -5.39
C PHE A 538 -27.76 -6.66 -6.52
N LEU A 539 -26.65 -7.04 -7.18
CA LEU A 539 -26.09 -6.30 -8.30
C LEU A 539 -26.84 -6.63 -9.61
N LYS A 540 -28.05 -6.08 -9.76
CA LYS A 540 -28.86 -6.22 -10.98
C LYS A 540 -28.35 -5.27 -12.07
N LYS A 541 -28.57 -5.61 -13.35
CA LYS A 541 -28.07 -4.83 -14.50
C LYS A 541 -28.46 -3.34 -14.43
N PRO A 542 -29.73 -2.96 -14.12
CA PRO A 542 -30.09 -1.55 -14.01
C PRO A 542 -29.33 -0.79 -12.91
N ILE A 543 -29.04 -1.45 -11.79
CA ILE A 543 -28.25 -0.86 -10.70
C ILE A 543 -26.80 -0.72 -11.15
N PHE A 544 -26.22 -1.79 -11.69
CA PHE A 544 -24.84 -1.82 -12.16
C PHE A 544 -24.56 -0.76 -13.23
N ASP A 545 -25.46 -0.58 -14.22
CA ASP A 545 -25.27 0.38 -15.30
C ASP A 545 -25.23 1.84 -14.82
N VAL A 546 -25.82 2.12 -13.65
CA VAL A 546 -25.74 3.42 -12.98
C VAL A 546 -24.46 3.52 -12.16
N ILE A 547 -24.25 2.58 -11.24
CA ILE A 547 -23.21 2.73 -10.22
C ILE A 547 -21.79 2.45 -10.73
N LYS A 548 -21.62 1.82 -11.90
CA LYS A 548 -20.30 1.56 -12.51
C LYS A 548 -19.53 2.82 -12.89
N TYR A 549 -20.20 3.97 -12.95
CA TYR A 549 -19.58 5.27 -13.24
C TYR A 549 -19.27 6.09 -11.98
N ARG A 550 -19.67 5.62 -10.80
CA ARG A 550 -19.47 6.34 -9.55
C ARG A 550 -18.13 5.96 -8.93
N ILE A 551 -17.49 6.96 -8.31
CA ILE A 551 -16.24 6.82 -7.57
C ILE A 551 -16.41 7.58 -6.26
N THR A 552 -15.81 7.11 -5.18
CA THR A 552 -15.75 7.87 -3.94
C THR A 552 -14.77 9.04 -4.06
N LYS A 553 -14.88 10.02 -3.16
CA LYS A 553 -13.91 11.13 -3.10
C LYS A 553 -12.47 10.71 -2.79
N LEU A 554 -12.25 9.45 -2.37
CA LEU A 554 -10.91 8.86 -2.18
C LEU A 554 -10.46 7.98 -3.37
N ASP A 555 -11.11 8.10 -4.52
CA ASP A 555 -10.83 7.32 -5.74
C ASP A 555 -11.16 5.82 -5.66
N HIS A 556 -12.06 5.38 -4.76
CA HIS A 556 -12.53 3.99 -4.78
C HIS A 556 -13.72 3.79 -5.71
N ASP A 557 -13.66 2.78 -6.55
CA ASP A 557 -14.71 2.41 -7.48
C ASP A 557 -15.45 1.14 -7.03
N LEU A 558 -16.43 0.70 -7.85
CA LEU A 558 -17.19 -0.51 -7.56
C LEU A 558 -16.31 -1.78 -7.53
N PHE A 559 -15.20 -1.81 -8.29
CA PHE A 559 -14.30 -2.96 -8.33
C PHE A 559 -13.62 -3.13 -6.98
N ASP A 560 -13.18 -2.04 -6.36
CA ASP A 560 -12.59 -2.07 -5.02
C ASP A 560 -13.54 -2.68 -3.97
N VAL A 561 -14.85 -2.41 -4.11
CA VAL A 561 -15.89 -2.93 -3.20
C VAL A 561 -16.15 -4.43 -3.42
N ILE A 562 -16.27 -4.88 -4.67
CA ILE A 562 -16.63 -6.29 -5.01
C ILE A 562 -15.42 -7.19 -5.22
N TRP A 563 -14.20 -6.65 -5.09
CA TRP A 563 -12.94 -7.34 -5.33
C TRP A 563 -12.85 -8.73 -4.68
N PRO A 564 -13.25 -8.92 -3.39
CA PRO A 564 -13.14 -10.22 -2.73
C PRO A 564 -13.96 -11.33 -3.40
N ALA A 565 -15.06 -11.00 -4.09
CA ALA A 565 -15.90 -11.98 -4.78
C ALA A 565 -15.37 -12.35 -6.18
N VAL A 566 -14.70 -11.43 -6.87
CA VAL A 566 -14.38 -11.57 -8.30
C VAL A 566 -12.95 -12.05 -8.55
N LYS A 567 -12.06 -11.94 -7.56
CA LYS A 567 -10.68 -12.40 -7.68
C LYS A 567 -10.59 -13.90 -7.38
N LYS A 568 -9.84 -14.63 -8.22
CA LYS A 568 -9.44 -16.01 -7.92
C LYS A 568 -8.33 -15.97 -6.86
N LEU A 569 -8.66 -16.39 -5.64
CA LEU A 569 -7.70 -16.54 -4.56
C LEU A 569 -6.93 -17.87 -4.71
N PRO A 570 -5.68 -17.97 -4.23
CA PRO A 570 -4.96 -19.24 -4.21
C PRO A 570 -5.74 -20.28 -3.40
N ASP A 571 -5.59 -21.56 -3.77
CA ASP A 571 -6.18 -22.70 -3.05
C ASP A 571 -5.47 -22.99 -1.70
N SER A 572 -5.12 -21.93 -0.96
CA SER A 572 -4.73 -22.02 0.44
C SER A 572 -5.98 -21.97 1.30
N ARG A 573 -6.20 -23.01 2.11
CA ARG A 573 -7.34 -23.09 3.02
C ARG A 573 -7.43 -21.87 3.95
N ASN A 574 -6.29 -21.34 4.38
CA ASN A 574 -6.25 -20.15 5.24
C ASN A 574 -6.81 -18.92 4.52
N ILE A 575 -6.45 -18.69 3.26
CA ILE A 575 -6.88 -17.49 2.50
C ILE A 575 -8.37 -17.55 2.16
N ILE A 576 -8.86 -18.72 1.76
CA ILE A 576 -10.28 -18.92 1.47
C ILE A 576 -11.10 -18.69 2.75
N GLN A 577 -10.63 -19.27 3.86
CA GLN A 577 -11.25 -19.09 5.16
C GLN A 577 -11.22 -17.62 5.62
N THR A 578 -10.13 -16.89 5.40
CA THR A 578 -10.00 -15.45 5.68
C THR A 578 -11.05 -14.62 4.95
N VAL A 579 -11.20 -14.83 3.64
CA VAL A 579 -12.14 -14.05 2.83
C VAL A 579 -13.59 -14.39 3.17
N GLU A 580 -13.88 -15.66 3.51
CA GLU A 580 -15.19 -16.06 4.01
C GLU A 580 -15.47 -15.55 5.44
N GLU A 581 -14.44 -15.36 6.28
CA GLU A 581 -14.54 -14.90 7.68
C GLU A 581 -14.69 -13.40 7.84
N ASP A 582 -13.80 -12.62 7.25
CA ASP A 582 -13.81 -11.16 7.41
C ASP A 582 -14.69 -10.46 6.36
N PHE A 583 -14.95 -11.09 5.20
CA PHE A 583 -15.76 -10.50 4.12
C PHE A 583 -16.93 -11.39 3.67
N PRO A 584 -17.86 -11.76 4.58
CA PRO A 584 -19.05 -12.52 4.20
C PRO A 584 -19.83 -11.80 3.09
N GLY A 585 -20.23 -12.55 2.06
CA GLY A 585 -20.89 -11.99 0.88
C GLY A 585 -19.94 -11.42 -0.18
N GLY A 586 -18.63 -11.38 0.06
CA GLY A 586 -17.61 -11.05 -0.95
C GLY A 586 -17.45 -9.57 -1.24
N VAL A 587 -17.74 -8.72 -0.25
CA VAL A 587 -17.60 -7.27 -0.33
C VAL A 587 -16.73 -6.74 0.81
N THR A 588 -16.02 -5.66 0.53
CA THR A 588 -15.29 -4.85 1.50
C THR A 588 -15.64 -3.38 1.32
N ALA A 589 -15.51 -2.58 2.37
CA ALA A 589 -15.63 -1.14 2.32
C ALA A 589 -14.23 -0.51 2.38
N PRO A 590 -13.63 -0.10 1.24
CA PRO A 590 -12.31 0.51 1.23
C PRO A 590 -12.26 1.91 1.88
N ASP A 591 -13.38 2.61 1.93
CA ASP A 591 -13.58 3.84 2.69
C ASP A 591 -15.02 3.91 3.23
N TYR A 592 -15.36 4.93 4.00
CA TYR A 592 -16.72 5.10 4.55
C TYR A 592 -17.74 5.56 3.50
N TYR A 593 -17.30 6.27 2.47
CA TYR A 593 -18.16 6.93 1.48
C TYR A 593 -18.84 5.93 0.55
N VAL A 594 -18.30 4.72 0.42
CA VAL A 594 -18.91 3.64 -0.37
C VAL A 594 -20.35 3.34 0.05
N TYR A 595 -20.69 3.49 1.33
CA TYR A 595 -22.05 3.21 1.83
C TYR A 595 -23.09 4.20 1.29
N ASP A 596 -22.68 5.42 0.99
CA ASP A 596 -23.53 6.43 0.35
C ASP A 596 -23.45 6.34 -1.18
N VAL A 597 -22.24 6.24 -1.74
CA VAL A 597 -21.99 6.25 -3.19
C VAL A 597 -22.60 5.03 -3.89
N PHE A 598 -22.56 3.86 -3.25
CA PHE A 598 -23.09 2.60 -3.79
C PHE A 598 -24.32 2.11 -3.01
N ASN A 599 -25.07 3.02 -2.39
CA ASN A 599 -26.20 2.73 -1.50
C ASN A 599 -27.19 1.72 -2.10
N GLU A 600 -27.60 1.90 -3.35
CA GLU A 600 -28.63 1.09 -4.03
C GLU A 600 -28.24 -0.40 -4.15
N PHE A 601 -26.95 -0.69 -4.04
CA PHE A 601 -26.40 -2.04 -4.02
C PHE A 601 -26.01 -2.48 -2.60
N LEU A 602 -25.21 -1.67 -1.90
CA LEU A 602 -24.62 -2.04 -0.61
C LEU A 602 -25.64 -2.08 0.52
N ILE A 603 -26.57 -1.14 0.61
CA ILE A 603 -27.53 -1.10 1.73
C ILE A 603 -28.48 -2.31 1.72
N PRO A 604 -29.07 -2.70 0.57
CA PRO A 604 -29.83 -3.96 0.48
C PRO A 604 -29.02 -5.20 0.87
N LEU A 605 -27.75 -5.26 0.47
CA LEU A 605 -26.85 -6.38 0.82
C LEU A 605 -26.54 -6.41 2.32
N VAL A 606 -26.20 -5.26 2.92
CA VAL A 606 -25.95 -5.10 4.36
C VAL A 606 -27.16 -5.56 5.16
N LYS A 607 -28.39 -5.19 4.76
CA LYS A 607 -29.61 -5.69 5.42
C LYS A 607 -29.69 -7.21 5.41
N ASP A 608 -29.47 -7.87 4.27
CA ASP A 608 -29.52 -9.34 4.18
C ASP A 608 -28.38 -9.99 5.00
N LEU A 609 -27.18 -9.40 5.01
CA LEU A 609 -26.05 -9.86 5.82
C LEU A 609 -26.34 -9.80 7.33
N HIS A 610 -27.16 -8.85 7.77
CA HIS A 610 -27.61 -8.72 9.15
C HIS A 610 -28.97 -9.38 9.44
N ASN A 611 -29.49 -10.19 8.50
CA ASN A 611 -30.80 -10.86 8.61
C ASN A 611 -31.97 -9.87 8.84
N ILE A 612 -31.85 -8.65 8.31
CA ILE A 612 -32.88 -7.62 8.30
C ILE A 612 -33.66 -7.73 6.98
N ASN A 613 -34.97 -7.47 7.04
CA ASN A 613 -35.80 -7.45 5.84
C ASN A 613 -35.28 -6.41 4.83
N VAL A 614 -34.82 -6.87 3.67
CA VAL A 614 -34.24 -6.02 2.61
C VAL A 614 -35.19 -4.89 2.19
N ASN A 615 -36.50 -5.16 2.18
CA ASN A 615 -37.53 -4.23 1.74
C ASN A 615 -38.00 -3.26 2.84
N SER A 616 -37.62 -3.46 4.11
CA SER A 616 -37.98 -2.52 5.18
C SER A 616 -37.03 -1.33 5.20
N GLU A 617 -37.49 -0.19 5.73
CA GLU A 617 -36.58 0.91 6.03
C GLU A 617 -35.59 0.52 7.13
N LEU A 618 -34.38 1.08 7.07
CA LEU A 618 -33.39 0.93 8.14
C LEU A 618 -33.76 1.90 9.27
N PRO A 619 -34.06 1.39 10.49
CA PRO A 619 -34.31 2.26 11.63
C PRO A 619 -33.02 2.99 12.04
N THR A 620 -33.17 4.07 12.79
CA THR A 620 -32.04 4.72 13.47
C THR A 620 -31.36 3.71 14.39
N HIS A 621 -30.03 3.65 14.31
CA HIS A 621 -29.26 2.76 15.14
C HIS A 621 -29.30 3.22 16.61
N PRO A 622 -29.59 2.32 17.59
CA PRO A 622 -29.53 2.69 19.00
C PRO A 622 -28.10 3.01 19.43
N THR A 623 -27.92 3.92 20.38
CA THR A 623 -26.60 4.22 20.96
C THR A 623 -26.02 3.01 21.70
N SER A 624 -24.69 2.89 21.70
CA SER A 624 -23.96 1.89 22.47
C SER A 624 -24.44 1.80 23.92
N ASN A 625 -24.71 0.59 24.40
CA ASN A 625 -25.18 0.35 25.76
C ASN A 625 -24.18 -0.39 26.66
N PHE A 626 -22.92 -0.51 26.23
CA PHE A 626 -21.83 -0.97 27.10
C PHE A 626 -21.75 -0.18 28.43
N MET A 627 -22.11 1.11 28.39
CA MET A 627 -22.16 2.00 29.55
C MET A 627 -23.38 1.79 30.47
N GLY A 628 -24.41 1.06 30.04
CA GLY A 628 -25.59 0.76 30.86
C GLY A 628 -25.31 -0.30 31.93
N THR A 629 -24.39 -1.22 31.63
CA THR A 629 -23.88 -2.26 32.54
C THR A 629 -23.03 -1.70 33.69
N SER A 630 -22.50 -0.49 33.56
CA SER A 630 -21.74 0.22 34.62
C SER A 630 -22.58 0.86 35.72
N SER A 631 -23.92 0.84 35.64
CA SER A 631 -24.77 1.40 36.71
C SER A 631 -24.98 0.45 37.90
N ALA A 632 -24.55 -0.80 37.78
CA ALA A 632 -24.11 -1.55 38.96
C ALA A 632 -22.77 -0.92 39.39
N LYS A 633 -22.81 -0.15 40.48
CA LYS A 633 -21.61 0.25 41.24
C LYS A 633 -20.60 -0.90 41.24
N LEU A 634 -19.30 -0.59 41.21
CA LEU A 634 -18.19 -1.51 41.49
C LEU A 634 -18.42 -2.30 42.81
N SER A 635 -19.33 -3.26 42.79
CA SER A 635 -19.56 -4.29 43.78
C SER A 635 -19.01 -5.57 43.18
N ALA A 636 -18.29 -6.31 44.01
CA ALA A 636 -17.44 -7.46 43.68
C ALA A 636 -18.17 -8.71 43.13
N GLU A 637 -19.29 -8.56 42.41
CA GLU A 637 -19.96 -9.67 41.73
C GLU A 637 -19.74 -9.55 40.22
N PRO A 638 -19.26 -10.62 39.54
CA PRO A 638 -19.12 -10.63 38.09
C PRO A 638 -20.48 -10.32 37.46
N LEU A 639 -20.52 -9.33 36.57
CA LEU A 639 -21.69 -9.10 35.73
C LEU A 639 -21.84 -10.33 34.82
N VAL A 640 -22.87 -11.14 35.08
CA VAL A 640 -23.35 -12.22 34.20
C VAL A 640 -22.38 -13.40 34.06
N GLU A 641 -22.43 -14.35 34.99
CA GLU A 641 -21.92 -15.72 34.78
C GLU A 641 -22.95 -16.47 33.92
N ILE A 642 -22.68 -16.62 32.63
CA ILE A 642 -23.51 -17.41 31.71
C ILE A 642 -22.60 -18.45 31.09
N ASN A 643 -22.76 -19.68 31.59
CA ASN A 643 -22.27 -20.88 30.94
C ASN A 643 -23.41 -21.55 30.17
N ILE A 644 -23.31 -21.56 28.84
CA ILE A 644 -24.30 -22.23 27.97
C ILE A 644 -24.08 -23.74 27.86
N ASP A 645 -22.93 -24.24 28.30
CA ASP A 645 -22.56 -25.66 28.32
C ASP A 645 -21.82 -26.04 29.62
N PRO A 646 -22.52 -26.07 30.79
CA PRO A 646 -21.87 -26.25 32.08
C PRO A 646 -21.13 -27.59 32.29
N ASN A 647 -21.32 -28.55 31.40
CA ASN A 647 -20.68 -29.87 31.45
C ASN A 647 -19.53 -29.99 30.42
N ASP A 648 -19.26 -28.94 29.63
CA ASP A 648 -18.28 -28.92 28.54
C ASP A 648 -18.44 -30.11 27.56
N GLU A 649 -19.69 -30.46 27.25
CA GLU A 649 -20.04 -31.62 26.41
C GLU A 649 -19.92 -31.31 24.91
N PHE A 650 -20.18 -30.07 24.50
CA PHE A 650 -20.40 -29.67 23.11
C PHE A 650 -19.55 -28.49 22.67
N VAL A 651 -19.40 -27.44 23.50
CA VAL A 651 -18.68 -26.22 23.14
C VAL A 651 -17.18 -26.45 23.29
N LEU A 652 -16.42 -26.19 22.22
CA LEU A 652 -14.97 -26.40 22.18
C LEU A 652 -14.18 -25.11 22.42
N SER A 653 -14.70 -23.98 21.96
CA SER A 653 -14.09 -22.66 22.18
C SER A 653 -15.08 -21.54 21.88
N GLY A 654 -15.03 -20.44 22.62
CA GLY A 654 -15.76 -19.21 22.33
C GLY A 654 -14.84 -18.01 22.17
N VAL A 655 -15.18 -17.12 21.22
CA VAL A 655 -14.48 -15.86 20.97
C VAL A 655 -15.50 -14.76 20.69
N ILE A 656 -15.30 -13.60 21.30
CA ILE A 656 -16.10 -12.39 21.06
C ILE A 656 -15.19 -11.32 20.47
N GLU A 657 -15.56 -10.80 19.31
CA GLU A 657 -14.84 -9.72 18.62
C GLU A 657 -15.68 -8.45 18.64
N CYS A 658 -15.07 -7.30 18.94
CA CYS A 658 -15.67 -5.97 18.75
C CYS A 658 -14.72 -5.08 17.96
N SER A 659 -15.24 -4.30 17.00
CA SER A 659 -14.41 -3.47 16.13
C SER A 659 -14.86 -2.01 16.11
N ARG A 660 -13.89 -1.09 16.12
CA ARG A 660 -14.13 0.35 16.10
C ARG A 660 -13.10 1.09 15.25
N ASN A 661 -13.54 2.20 14.67
CA ASN A 661 -12.70 3.12 13.93
C ASN A 661 -12.74 4.52 14.55
N LEU A 662 -11.56 5.10 14.78
CA LEU A 662 -11.40 6.44 15.38
C LEU A 662 -11.98 7.56 14.52
N GLU A 663 -12.68 8.49 15.15
CA GLU A 663 -13.16 9.72 14.51
C GLU A 663 -12.00 10.61 14.05
N GLY A 664 -12.17 11.30 12.93
CA GLY A 664 -11.14 12.15 12.32
C GLY A 664 -10.08 11.42 11.50
N PHE A 665 -10.15 10.09 11.41
CA PHE A 665 -9.27 9.26 10.58
C PHE A 665 -10.07 8.46 9.54
N GLU A 666 -9.55 8.41 8.31
CA GLU A 666 -10.02 7.47 7.29
C GLU A 666 -9.62 6.03 7.66
N LEU A 667 -10.25 5.02 7.05
CA LEU A 667 -9.93 3.61 7.29
C LEU A 667 -8.42 3.31 7.09
N PRO A 668 -7.83 2.35 7.83
CA PRO A 668 -6.41 1.99 7.74
C PRO A 668 -5.86 1.77 6.33
N LEU A 669 -6.71 1.32 5.40
CA LEU A 669 -6.38 1.12 3.98
C LEU A 669 -5.80 2.41 3.34
N ASN A 670 -6.36 3.56 3.72
CA ASN A 670 -6.13 4.86 3.08
C ASN A 670 -5.09 5.70 3.80
N LEU A 671 -4.63 5.26 4.97
CA LEU A 671 -3.74 6.03 5.81
C LEU A 671 -2.28 5.93 5.35
N LYS A 672 -1.58 7.06 5.44
CA LYS A 672 -0.11 7.11 5.32
C LYS A 672 0.55 6.68 6.62
N VAL A 673 1.82 6.31 6.50
CA VAL A 673 2.74 5.92 7.59
C VAL A 673 2.57 6.78 8.85
N GLY A 674 2.66 8.11 8.76
CA GLY A 674 2.57 8.97 9.95
C GLY A 674 1.21 8.95 10.68
N LYS A 675 0.09 8.78 9.95
CA LYS A 675 -1.23 8.65 10.58
C LYS A 675 -1.39 7.26 11.21
N LEU A 676 -0.89 6.20 10.57
CA LEU A 676 -0.88 4.84 11.12
C LEU A 676 -0.09 4.79 12.44
N GLU A 677 1.11 5.35 12.48
CA GLU A 677 1.94 5.46 13.71
C GLU A 677 1.24 6.27 14.80
N THR A 678 0.53 7.33 14.41
CA THR A 678 -0.22 8.15 15.38
C THR A 678 -1.30 7.33 16.06
N ILE A 679 -2.08 6.56 15.29
CA ILE A 679 -3.12 5.68 15.83
C ILE A 679 -2.49 4.57 16.68
N GLU A 680 -1.46 3.90 16.17
CA GLU A 680 -0.72 2.85 16.89
C GLU A 680 -0.24 3.35 18.24
N ARG A 681 0.38 4.53 18.29
CA ARG A 681 0.85 5.17 19.52
C ARG A 681 -0.28 5.54 20.46
N ILE A 682 -1.38 6.13 19.97
CA ILE A 682 -2.53 6.51 20.80
C ILE A 682 -3.11 5.26 21.47
N VAL A 683 -3.39 4.22 20.69
CA VAL A 683 -4.03 3.01 21.20
C VAL A 683 -3.10 2.25 22.14
N THR A 684 -1.84 1.99 21.76
CA THR A 684 -0.88 1.30 22.64
C THR A 684 -0.63 2.05 23.95
N THR A 685 -0.59 3.38 23.93
CA THR A 685 -0.47 4.19 25.17
C THR A 685 -1.64 3.98 26.11
N LEU A 686 -2.86 3.77 25.60
CA LEU A 686 -4.03 3.49 26.42
C LEU A 686 -4.01 2.06 26.97
N LEU A 687 -3.64 1.08 26.14
CA LEU A 687 -3.59 -0.34 26.53
C LEU A 687 -2.52 -0.63 27.60
N MET A 688 -1.44 0.15 27.62
CA MET A 688 -0.34 0.01 28.59
C MET A 688 -0.62 0.67 29.96
N LYS A 689 -1.78 1.30 30.16
CA LYS A 689 -2.15 1.89 31.47
C LYS A 689 -2.71 0.84 32.42
N ASP A 690 -2.38 0.96 33.70
CA ASP A 690 -2.89 0.06 34.75
C ASP A 690 -4.43 0.01 34.80
N GLU A 691 -5.10 1.13 34.51
CA GLU A 691 -6.56 1.19 34.43
C GLU A 691 -7.16 0.25 33.39
N PHE A 692 -6.48 0.04 32.26
CA PHE A 692 -6.94 -0.85 31.21
C PHE A 692 -7.04 -2.29 31.73
N SER A 693 -6.06 -2.74 32.51
CA SER A 693 -5.96 -4.14 32.95
C SER A 693 -6.91 -4.52 34.09
N LYS A 694 -7.73 -3.58 34.62
CA LYS A 694 -8.65 -3.87 35.74
C LYS A 694 -9.71 -4.93 35.44
N PHE A 695 -9.98 -5.22 34.17
CA PHE A 695 -10.88 -6.33 33.82
C PHE A 695 -10.31 -7.71 34.18
N SER A 696 -9.00 -7.86 34.43
CA SER A 696 -8.42 -9.14 34.84
C SER A 696 -8.86 -9.53 36.26
N GLU A 697 -9.23 -8.55 37.10
CA GLU A 697 -9.78 -8.76 38.44
C GLU A 697 -11.09 -9.56 38.41
N PHE A 698 -11.84 -9.53 37.30
CA PHE A 698 -13.07 -10.31 37.14
C PHE A 698 -12.84 -11.83 37.08
N SER A 699 -11.64 -12.27 36.69
CA SER A 699 -11.35 -13.70 36.50
C SER A 699 -10.58 -14.30 37.67
N ASN A 700 -9.64 -13.53 38.22
CA ASN A 700 -8.80 -13.99 39.32
C ASN A 700 -8.31 -12.79 40.18
N PRO A 701 -9.04 -12.43 41.25
CA PRO A 701 -8.70 -11.29 42.11
C PRO A 701 -7.32 -11.37 42.77
N GLU A 702 -6.74 -12.58 42.86
CA GLU A 702 -5.44 -12.86 43.49
C GLU A 702 -4.28 -12.93 42.47
N SER A 703 -4.54 -12.77 41.18
CA SER A 703 -3.50 -12.85 40.15
C SER A 703 -2.61 -11.60 40.11
N ASP A 704 -1.30 -11.80 40.19
CA ASP A 704 -0.30 -10.74 39.97
C ASP A 704 -0.11 -10.38 38.49
N GLN A 705 -0.78 -11.06 37.56
CA GLN A 705 -0.71 -10.79 36.12
C GLN A 705 -1.51 -9.51 35.77
N LYS A 706 -0.84 -8.37 35.90
CA LYS A 706 -1.39 -7.05 35.58
C LYS A 706 -0.67 -6.50 34.35
N GLY A 707 -1.26 -6.75 33.17
CA GLY A 707 -0.77 -6.15 31.94
C GLY A 707 -0.91 -7.01 30.70
N GLY A 708 -0.14 -6.62 29.70
CA GLY A 708 0.02 -7.33 28.45
C GLY A 708 1.18 -6.78 27.66
N THR A 709 1.48 -7.44 26.56
CA THR A 709 2.61 -7.11 25.69
C THR A 709 2.10 -6.74 24.31
N TYR A 710 2.68 -5.68 23.72
CA TYR A 710 2.43 -5.30 22.35
C TYR A 710 3.47 -5.94 21.42
N TYR A 711 3.00 -6.56 20.35
CA TYR A 711 3.81 -7.16 19.29
C TYR A 711 3.51 -6.44 17.99
N THR A 712 4.56 -6.01 17.29
CA THR A 712 4.41 -5.44 15.95
C THR A 712 3.96 -6.52 14.97
N LEU A 713 3.30 -6.12 13.90
CA LEU A 713 2.83 -7.07 12.89
C LEU A 713 3.99 -7.82 12.21
N ASN A 714 5.20 -7.23 12.16
CA ASN A 714 6.40 -7.93 11.68
C ASN A 714 6.75 -9.16 12.55
N GLU A 715 6.63 -9.06 13.87
CA GLU A 715 6.88 -10.18 14.79
C GLU A 715 5.80 -11.26 14.65
N VAL A 716 4.56 -10.86 14.34
CA VAL A 716 3.46 -11.80 14.09
C VAL A 716 3.64 -12.53 12.76
N LEU A 717 4.15 -11.86 11.72
CA LEU A 717 4.36 -12.43 10.39
C LEU A 717 5.69 -13.19 10.25
N GLU A 718 6.56 -13.17 11.27
CA GLU A 718 7.82 -13.92 11.27
C GLU A 718 7.58 -15.44 11.07
N LYS A 719 8.51 -16.13 10.40
CA LYS A 719 8.41 -17.58 10.15
C LYS A 719 9.64 -18.30 10.72
N PRO A 720 9.50 -19.05 11.83
CA PRO A 720 8.29 -19.27 12.64
C PRO A 720 7.99 -18.09 13.59
N SER A 721 6.71 -17.82 13.86
CA SER A 721 6.28 -16.84 14.88
C SER A 721 5.64 -17.53 16.07
N GLU A 722 6.26 -17.39 17.23
CA GLU A 722 5.76 -17.92 18.50
C GLU A 722 4.46 -17.24 18.93
N ILE A 723 4.37 -15.92 18.73
CA ILE A 723 3.16 -15.15 19.06
C ILE A 723 2.01 -15.51 18.13
N CYS A 724 2.26 -15.72 16.83
CA CYS A 724 1.23 -16.17 15.90
C CYS A 724 0.67 -17.54 16.29
N ALA A 725 1.54 -18.49 16.64
CA ALA A 725 1.13 -19.80 17.13
C ALA A 725 0.32 -19.71 18.44
N THR A 726 0.74 -18.83 19.36
CA THR A 726 0.02 -18.58 20.62
C THR A 726 -1.38 -18.04 20.34
N LEU A 727 -1.49 -16.98 19.54
CA LEU A 727 -2.76 -16.38 19.14
C LEU A 727 -3.68 -17.40 18.47
N ALA A 728 -3.15 -18.26 17.60
CA ALA A 728 -3.92 -19.32 16.96
C ALA A 728 -4.46 -20.34 17.98
N SER A 729 -3.61 -20.78 18.92
CA SER A 729 -3.99 -21.75 19.95
C SER A 729 -5.03 -21.24 20.94
N CYS A 730 -5.08 -19.92 21.15
CA CYS A 730 -6.04 -19.24 22.02
C CYS A 730 -7.31 -18.78 21.26
N GLY A 731 -7.38 -18.97 19.94
CA GLY A 731 -8.49 -18.47 19.11
C GLY A 731 -8.51 -16.94 18.94
N LEU A 732 -7.40 -16.25 19.27
CA LEU A 732 -7.24 -14.79 19.19
C LEU A 732 -6.56 -14.32 17.91
N LEU A 733 -6.13 -15.25 17.05
CA LEU A 733 -5.55 -14.93 15.75
C LEU A 733 -6.65 -14.49 14.78
N ILE A 734 -6.53 -13.26 14.27
CA ILE A 734 -7.33 -12.83 13.13
C ILE A 734 -6.72 -13.35 11.83
N ALA A 735 -7.56 -13.39 10.82
CA ALA A 735 -7.19 -13.80 9.50
C ALA A 735 -6.20 -12.77 8.86
N LEU A 736 -4.97 -13.22 8.60
CA LEU A 736 -3.90 -12.41 7.99
C LEU A 736 -3.52 -13.03 6.64
N CYS A 737 -3.54 -12.24 5.56
CA CYS A 737 -3.03 -12.67 4.26
C CYS A 737 -1.63 -12.05 4.06
N ASP A 738 -0.63 -12.90 3.84
CA ASP A 738 0.74 -12.43 3.59
C ASP A 738 0.90 -11.91 2.15
N ARG A 739 1.87 -11.02 1.91
CA ARG A 739 2.18 -10.51 0.56
C ARG A 739 2.57 -11.62 -0.40
N ASP A 740 3.25 -12.65 0.10
CA ASP A 740 3.70 -13.79 -0.70
C ASP A 740 2.53 -14.70 -1.15
N GLU A 741 1.35 -14.50 -0.57
CA GLU A 741 0.18 -15.34 -0.80
C GLU A 741 -0.81 -14.71 -1.79
N ILE A 742 -0.89 -13.38 -1.92
CA ILE A 742 -1.84 -12.69 -2.81
C ILE A 742 -1.15 -11.56 -3.58
N ASP A 743 -1.09 -11.67 -4.92
CA ASP A 743 -0.49 -10.69 -5.85
C ASP A 743 -1.02 -9.24 -5.70
N ASP A 744 -2.17 -9.06 -5.03
CA ASP A 744 -2.86 -7.79 -4.80
C ASP A 744 -3.12 -7.49 -3.30
N CYS A 745 -2.29 -8.00 -2.38
CA CYS A 745 -2.41 -7.81 -0.93
C CYS A 745 -2.65 -6.34 -0.49
N ALA A 746 -2.12 -5.37 -1.25
CA ALA A 746 -2.33 -3.94 -1.00
C ALA A 746 -3.80 -3.47 -1.10
N ARG A 747 -4.68 -4.23 -1.77
CA ARG A 747 -6.13 -3.92 -1.85
C ARG A 747 -6.89 -4.27 -0.57
N LEU A 748 -6.36 -5.20 0.23
CA LEU A 748 -6.92 -5.57 1.53
C LEU A 748 -6.31 -4.72 2.64
N HIS A 749 -4.99 -4.56 2.60
CA HIS A 749 -4.24 -4.04 3.74
C HIS A 749 -3.63 -2.64 3.54
N GLY A 750 -3.64 -2.15 2.29
CA GLY A 750 -3.08 -0.87 1.91
C GLY A 750 -1.59 -0.96 1.54
N LYS A 751 -1.09 0.09 0.88
CA LYS A 751 0.28 0.17 0.35
C LYS A 751 1.38 -0.06 1.40
N HIS A 752 1.10 0.32 2.64
CA HIS A 752 2.06 0.36 3.74
C HIS A 752 2.10 -0.91 4.60
N TRP A 753 1.39 -1.98 4.25
CA TRP A 753 1.43 -3.25 4.99
C TRP A 753 2.85 -3.81 5.08
N PRO A 754 3.37 -4.22 6.27
CA PRO A 754 2.70 -4.34 7.59
C PRO A 754 2.95 -3.16 8.57
N TYR A 755 3.44 -2.01 8.10
CA TYR A 755 3.95 -0.93 8.96
C TYR A 755 2.88 -0.21 9.80
N GLY A 756 3.14 0.06 11.08
CA GLY A 756 2.19 0.76 11.98
C GLY A 756 0.99 -0.09 12.39
N ARG A 757 1.14 -1.42 12.35
CA ARG A 757 0.14 -2.43 12.72
C ARG A 757 0.75 -3.37 13.76
N GLY A 758 -0.11 -3.98 14.56
CA GLY A 758 0.30 -5.01 15.50
C GLY A 758 -0.85 -5.44 16.39
N VAL A 759 -0.50 -6.16 17.45
CA VAL A 759 -1.45 -6.75 18.38
C VAL A 759 -0.93 -6.62 19.81
N PHE A 760 -1.77 -6.11 20.70
CA PHE A 760 -1.57 -6.21 22.13
C PHE A 760 -2.20 -7.48 22.66
N VAL A 761 -1.50 -8.24 23.50
CA VAL A 761 -2.00 -9.48 24.08
C VAL A 761 -1.79 -9.47 25.58
N THR A 762 -2.83 -9.77 26.35
CA THR A 762 -2.72 -9.87 27.81
C THR A 762 -1.81 -11.02 28.24
N ASP A 763 -1.32 -10.96 29.47
CA ASP A 763 -0.45 -11.99 30.02
C ASP A 763 -1.17 -13.35 30.15
N ASP A 764 -2.46 -13.31 30.51
CA ASP A 764 -3.35 -14.48 30.61
C ASP A 764 -3.78 -15.06 29.26
N LYS A 765 -3.40 -14.41 28.14
CA LYS A 765 -3.74 -14.82 26.76
C LYS A 765 -5.24 -14.96 26.50
N THR A 766 -6.08 -14.21 27.21
CA THR A 766 -7.54 -14.20 26.97
C THR A 766 -8.03 -13.00 26.17
N VAL A 767 -7.22 -11.94 26.03
CA VAL A 767 -7.57 -10.73 25.29
C VAL A 767 -6.47 -10.39 24.27
N ALA A 768 -6.89 -10.11 23.03
CA ALA A 768 -6.05 -9.53 22.00
C ALA A 768 -6.68 -8.25 21.44
N VAL A 769 -5.90 -7.18 21.30
CA VAL A 769 -6.33 -5.93 20.66
C VAL A 769 -5.47 -5.69 19.42
N TRP A 770 -6.04 -5.91 18.26
CA TRP A 770 -5.40 -5.67 16.97
C TRP A 770 -5.57 -4.23 16.55
N ILE A 771 -4.49 -3.66 16.01
CA ILE A 771 -4.40 -2.25 15.67
C ILE A 771 -4.11 -2.10 14.18
N ASN A 772 -4.90 -1.27 13.50
CA ASN A 772 -4.75 -0.90 12.08
C ASN A 772 -4.85 -2.09 11.09
N VAL A 773 -5.59 -3.15 11.43
CA VAL A 773 -5.86 -4.30 10.54
C VAL A 773 -7.32 -4.27 10.08
N HIS A 774 -7.55 -3.79 8.85
CA HIS A 774 -8.85 -3.46 8.25
C HIS A 774 -9.62 -2.35 8.97
N ASP A 775 -9.80 -2.47 10.29
CA ASP A 775 -10.32 -1.44 11.19
C ASP A 775 -9.19 -0.94 12.12
N HIS A 776 -9.35 0.24 12.71
CA HIS A 776 -8.35 0.84 13.61
C HIS A 776 -8.14 0.00 14.88
N ILE A 777 -9.23 -0.54 15.46
CA ILE A 777 -9.20 -1.35 16.68
C ILE A 777 -10.11 -2.58 16.49
N ARG A 778 -9.56 -3.77 16.70
CA ARG A 778 -10.34 -5.03 16.85
C ARG A 778 -9.99 -5.67 18.19
N VAL A 779 -10.93 -5.69 19.12
CA VAL A 779 -10.79 -6.33 20.44
C VAL A 779 -11.37 -7.74 20.35
N LEU A 780 -10.54 -8.75 20.61
CA LEU A 780 -10.93 -10.14 20.70
C LEU A 780 -10.78 -10.61 22.15
N VAL A 781 -11.81 -11.29 22.66
CA VAL A 781 -11.81 -11.91 23.98
C VAL A 781 -12.22 -13.37 23.84
N SER A 782 -11.37 -14.30 24.27
CA SER A 782 -11.65 -15.73 24.22
C SER A 782 -12.18 -16.24 25.56
N SER A 783 -13.00 -17.29 25.52
CA SER A 783 -13.31 -18.12 26.68
C SER A 783 -12.04 -18.83 27.16
N THR A 784 -12.04 -19.28 28.42
CA THR A 784 -10.95 -20.12 28.92
C THR A 784 -11.07 -21.53 28.34
N GLN A 785 -9.95 -22.26 28.28
CA GLN A 785 -9.97 -23.66 27.83
C GLN A 785 -10.64 -24.59 28.84
N ASP A 786 -10.64 -24.22 30.12
CA ASP A 786 -11.24 -25.01 31.20
C ASP A 786 -12.77 -24.87 31.27
N SER A 787 -13.34 -23.84 30.64
CA SER A 787 -14.78 -23.58 30.61
C SER A 787 -15.17 -22.89 29.30
N PRO A 788 -15.06 -23.60 28.15
CA PRO A 788 -15.33 -23.02 26.82
C PRO A 788 -16.78 -22.55 26.64
N GLY A 789 -17.73 -23.08 27.44
CA GLY A 789 -19.14 -22.66 27.45
C GLY A 789 -19.42 -21.35 28.22
N GLU A 790 -18.47 -20.83 29.00
CA GLU A 790 -18.62 -19.58 29.77
C GLU A 790 -18.45 -18.36 28.86
N ILE A 791 -19.56 -17.87 28.31
CA ILE A 791 -19.60 -16.73 27.40
C ILE A 791 -19.89 -15.40 28.10
N GLY A 792 -20.42 -15.45 29.33
CA GLY A 792 -20.74 -14.26 30.13
C GLY A 792 -19.50 -13.49 30.56
N LEU A 793 -18.51 -14.19 31.14
CA LEU A 793 -17.25 -13.56 31.55
C LEU A 793 -16.50 -12.88 30.40
N PRO A 794 -16.28 -13.50 29.22
CA PRO A 794 -15.73 -12.82 28.05
C PRO A 794 -16.50 -11.57 27.62
N PHE A 795 -17.85 -11.61 27.65
CA PHE A 795 -18.67 -10.46 27.29
C PHE A 795 -18.52 -9.30 28.29
N SER A 796 -18.38 -9.61 29.57
CA SER A 796 -18.14 -8.60 30.61
C SER A 796 -16.74 -7.98 30.53
N LYS A 797 -15.70 -8.79 30.23
CA LYS A 797 -14.36 -8.27 29.91
C LYS A 797 -14.41 -7.33 28.70
N LEU A 798 -15.06 -7.75 27.61
CA LEU A 798 -15.21 -6.93 26.41
C LEU A 798 -15.95 -5.63 26.71
N SER A 799 -17.05 -5.70 27.46
CA SER A 799 -17.85 -4.52 27.83
C SER A 799 -17.05 -3.51 28.63
N TYR A 800 -16.21 -3.98 29.57
CA TYR A 800 -15.29 -3.13 30.31
C TYR A 800 -14.28 -2.46 29.37
N ILE A 801 -13.61 -3.24 28.53
CA ILE A 801 -12.60 -2.74 27.58
C ILE A 801 -13.21 -1.69 26.66
N MET A 802 -14.37 -1.97 26.07
CA MET A 802 -15.01 -1.04 25.15
C MET A 802 -15.51 0.22 25.85
N THR A 803 -16.01 0.12 27.09
CA THR A 803 -16.38 1.28 27.90
C THR A 803 -15.15 2.16 28.19
N TYR A 804 -14.04 1.55 28.62
CA TYR A 804 -12.79 2.26 28.84
C TYR A 804 -12.30 2.99 27.58
N LEU A 805 -12.39 2.34 26.42
CA LEU A 805 -12.01 2.95 25.15
C LEU A 805 -12.95 4.09 24.74
N HIS A 806 -14.27 3.93 24.88
CA HIS A 806 -15.28 4.98 24.57
C HIS A 806 -15.14 6.21 25.48
N GLU A 807 -14.66 6.06 26.71
CA GLU A 807 -14.39 7.19 27.60
C GLU A 807 -13.17 8.04 27.18
N LYS A 808 -12.27 7.48 26.36
CA LYS A 808 -10.98 8.11 26.00
C LYS A 808 -10.85 8.43 24.51
N LEU A 809 -11.68 7.84 23.67
CA LEU A 809 -11.60 7.90 22.22
C LEU A 809 -12.98 8.09 21.62
N ASP A 810 -13.05 8.97 20.63
CA ASP A 810 -14.23 9.14 19.80
C ASP A 810 -14.16 8.22 18.58
N PHE A 811 -15.31 7.69 18.17
CA PHE A 811 -15.41 6.69 17.10
C PHE A 811 -16.37 7.13 16.01
N THR A 812 -16.03 6.81 14.76
CA THR A 812 -16.84 7.13 13.58
C THR A 812 -18.19 6.44 13.66
N TRP A 813 -19.27 7.23 13.57
CA TRP A 813 -20.64 6.81 13.76
C TRP A 813 -21.57 7.39 12.68
N ASP A 814 -22.47 6.57 12.16
CA ASP A 814 -23.60 6.97 11.34
C ASP A 814 -24.94 6.71 12.04
N THR A 815 -25.92 7.57 11.78
CA THR A 815 -27.24 7.52 12.40
C THR A 815 -28.04 6.25 12.09
N LYS A 816 -27.86 5.64 10.91
CA LYS A 816 -28.57 4.41 10.49
C LYS A 816 -27.68 3.18 10.55
N LEU A 817 -26.40 3.34 10.20
CA LEU A 817 -25.42 2.26 10.11
C LEU A 817 -24.63 2.04 11.41
N GLY A 818 -24.80 2.88 12.43
CA GLY A 818 -24.07 2.77 13.70
C GLY A 818 -22.56 3.00 13.51
N TYR A 819 -21.72 2.26 14.23
CA TYR A 819 -20.27 2.36 14.06
C TYR A 819 -19.87 1.85 12.67
N LEU A 820 -19.16 2.69 11.91
CA LEU A 820 -18.75 2.35 10.55
C LEU A 820 -17.52 1.45 10.56
N SER A 821 -17.48 0.49 9.64
CA SER A 821 -16.40 -0.50 9.50
C SER A 821 -16.06 -0.77 8.05
N ALA A 822 -14.81 -1.17 7.81
CA ALA A 822 -14.35 -1.73 6.54
C ALA A 822 -15.06 -3.05 6.18
N ARG A 823 -15.63 -3.73 7.19
CA ARG A 823 -16.32 -5.02 7.03
C ARG A 823 -17.82 -4.80 7.18
N PRO A 824 -18.63 -4.94 6.12
CA PRO A 824 -20.06 -4.65 6.17
C PRO A 824 -20.84 -5.41 7.26
N THR A 825 -20.38 -6.60 7.66
CA THR A 825 -20.98 -7.37 8.78
C THR A 825 -20.66 -6.85 10.18
N PHE A 826 -19.77 -5.87 10.30
CA PHE A 826 -19.40 -5.19 11.54
C PHE A 826 -20.01 -3.79 11.66
N LEU A 827 -20.91 -3.41 10.76
CA LEU A 827 -21.74 -2.22 10.95
C LEU A 827 -22.66 -2.39 12.17
N GLY A 828 -23.11 -1.27 12.71
CA GLY A 828 -23.97 -1.19 13.88
C GLY A 828 -23.17 -1.16 15.18
N VAL A 829 -23.39 -2.15 16.06
CA VAL A 829 -22.60 -2.29 17.29
C VAL A 829 -21.22 -2.90 17.04
N GLY A 830 -21.00 -3.49 15.86
CA GLY A 830 -19.73 -4.08 15.46
C GLY A 830 -19.22 -5.19 16.38
N ILE A 831 -20.11 -6.05 16.87
CA ILE A 831 -19.77 -7.23 17.69
C ILE A 831 -20.06 -8.51 16.93
N ARG A 832 -19.15 -9.48 17.04
CA ARG A 832 -19.34 -10.85 16.59
C ARG A 832 -19.04 -11.84 17.70
N PHE A 833 -20.03 -12.64 18.06
CA PHE A 833 -19.88 -13.81 18.91
C PHE A 833 -19.62 -15.02 18.03
N SER A 834 -18.61 -15.83 18.36
CA SER A 834 -18.25 -17.03 17.61
C SER A 834 -18.02 -18.19 18.56
N LEU A 835 -18.69 -19.32 18.31
CA LEU A 835 -18.48 -20.58 19.02
C LEU A 835 -18.04 -21.65 18.04
N ILE A 836 -17.08 -22.47 18.44
CA ILE A 836 -16.80 -23.76 17.80
C ILE A 836 -17.49 -24.83 18.63
N VAL A 837 -18.42 -25.57 18.02
CA VAL A 837 -19.31 -26.50 18.71
C VAL A 837 -19.33 -27.84 18.00
N ASN A 838 -19.30 -28.91 18.77
CA ASN A 838 -19.50 -30.27 18.31
C ASN A 838 -20.98 -30.66 18.38
N PHE A 839 -21.58 -31.04 17.24
CA PHE A 839 -22.97 -31.44 17.08
C PHE A 839 -23.10 -32.86 16.49
N PRO A 840 -22.85 -33.94 17.27
CA PRO A 840 -22.87 -35.32 16.77
C PRO A 840 -24.23 -35.80 16.20
N GLY A 841 -25.33 -35.17 16.63
CA GLY A 841 -26.70 -35.46 16.23
C GLY A 841 -27.18 -34.53 15.12
N LEU A 842 -27.25 -33.23 15.41
CA LEU A 842 -27.81 -32.21 14.52
C LEU A 842 -27.04 -32.08 13.20
N SER A 843 -25.72 -32.27 13.19
CA SER A 843 -24.91 -32.17 11.95
C SER A 843 -25.17 -33.30 10.95
N LYS A 844 -25.90 -34.36 11.32
CA LYS A 844 -26.30 -35.43 10.38
C LYS A 844 -27.26 -34.94 9.29
N ASP A 845 -27.94 -33.82 9.52
CA ASP A 845 -28.79 -33.15 8.53
C ASP A 845 -28.37 -31.68 8.37
N PRO A 846 -27.33 -31.40 7.57
CA PRO A 846 -26.73 -30.08 7.48
C PRO A 846 -27.68 -29.03 6.89
N ASP A 847 -28.62 -29.42 6.02
CA ASP A 847 -29.57 -28.47 5.43
C ASP A 847 -30.60 -28.00 6.47
N ASN A 848 -31.12 -28.92 7.30
CA ASN A 848 -32.01 -28.55 8.40
C ASN A 848 -31.27 -27.78 9.50
N MET A 849 -30.02 -28.14 9.81
CA MET A 849 -29.19 -27.40 10.77
C MET A 849 -28.97 -25.95 10.32
N LYS A 850 -28.60 -25.74 9.05
CA LYS A 850 -28.46 -24.40 8.46
C LYS A 850 -29.75 -23.59 8.55
N HIS A 851 -30.89 -24.20 8.23
CA HIS A 851 -32.18 -23.54 8.32
C HIS A 851 -32.53 -23.17 9.77
N LEU A 852 -32.31 -24.08 10.72
CA LEU A 852 -32.54 -23.85 12.15
C LEU A 852 -31.69 -22.70 12.70
N CYS A 853 -30.40 -22.66 12.35
CA CYS A 853 -29.51 -21.55 12.73
C CYS A 853 -30.01 -20.22 12.13
N ALA A 854 -30.33 -20.18 10.83
CA ALA A 854 -30.81 -18.96 10.18
C ALA A 854 -32.11 -18.43 10.78
N MET A 855 -33.07 -19.30 11.08
CA MET A 855 -34.33 -18.95 11.75
C MET A 855 -34.13 -18.38 13.16
N ARG A 856 -33.00 -18.68 13.80
CA ARG A 856 -32.61 -18.19 15.13
C ARG A 856 -31.61 -17.02 15.09
N GLY A 857 -31.35 -16.45 13.90
CA GLY A 857 -30.41 -15.34 13.75
C GLY A 857 -28.94 -15.73 13.88
N LEU A 858 -28.62 -17.02 13.66
CA LEU A 858 -27.27 -17.56 13.74
C LEU A 858 -26.74 -17.94 12.36
N GLN A 859 -25.51 -17.54 12.08
CA GLN A 859 -24.71 -18.04 10.96
C GLN A 859 -24.10 -19.39 11.32
N TYR A 860 -24.16 -20.34 10.38
CA TYR A 860 -23.64 -21.71 10.52
C TYR A 860 -22.55 -21.95 9.48
N ARG A 861 -21.38 -22.40 9.90
CA ARG A 861 -20.29 -22.77 8.98
C ARG A 861 -19.73 -24.14 9.32
N GLU A 862 -19.57 -24.95 8.29
CA GLU A 862 -18.98 -26.28 8.41
C GLU A 862 -17.47 -26.14 8.61
N THR A 863 -16.88 -27.02 9.43
CA THR A 863 -15.43 -27.15 9.52
C THR A 863 -14.96 -28.34 8.69
N LEU A 864 -13.66 -28.66 8.74
CA LEU A 864 -13.12 -29.89 8.14
C LEU A 864 -13.73 -31.16 8.75
N SER A 865 -14.19 -31.07 10.00
CA SER A 865 -14.87 -32.16 10.69
C SER A 865 -16.38 -32.01 10.51
N PRO A 866 -17.10 -33.04 10.03
CA PRO A 866 -18.53 -32.94 9.72
C PRO A 866 -19.40 -32.68 10.96
N ASP A 867 -18.95 -33.13 12.14
CA ASP A 867 -19.67 -32.95 13.39
C ASP A 867 -19.35 -31.61 14.06
N ILE A 868 -18.27 -30.92 13.66
CA ILE A 868 -17.86 -29.65 14.26
C ILE A 868 -18.27 -28.50 13.35
N ALA A 869 -18.98 -27.54 13.92
CA ALA A 869 -19.43 -26.35 13.23
C ALA A 869 -19.00 -25.09 13.97
N ARG A 870 -18.84 -24.00 13.22
CA ARG A 870 -18.73 -22.65 13.76
C ARG A 870 -20.07 -21.95 13.71
N ILE A 871 -20.50 -21.40 14.85
CA ILE A 871 -21.75 -20.68 15.01
C ILE A 871 -21.45 -19.23 15.38
N SER A 872 -22.07 -18.26 14.71
CA SER A 872 -21.94 -16.83 15.02
C SER A 872 -23.26 -16.08 14.88
N ASN A 873 -23.37 -14.87 15.43
CA ASN A 873 -24.56 -14.02 15.23
C ASN A 873 -24.60 -13.41 13.81
N TYR A 874 -25.80 -13.23 13.25
CA TYR A 874 -26.02 -12.44 12.03
C TYR A 874 -26.16 -10.93 12.33
N GLN A 875 -27.09 -10.59 13.22
CA GLN A 875 -27.52 -9.21 13.41
C GLN A 875 -26.61 -8.48 14.39
N CYS A 876 -26.02 -7.38 13.92
CA CYS A 876 -25.28 -6.40 14.72
C CYS A 876 -25.82 -4.98 14.49
N LEU A 877 -26.71 -4.84 13.51
CA LEU A 877 -27.25 -3.57 13.04
C LEU A 877 -28.69 -3.39 13.52
N GLY A 878 -28.98 -2.21 14.07
CA GLY A 878 -30.30 -1.84 14.59
C GLY A 878 -30.65 -2.44 15.95
N VAL A 879 -29.65 -2.99 16.66
CA VAL A 879 -29.77 -3.62 17.98
C VAL A 879 -28.69 -3.08 18.91
N THR A 880 -28.83 -3.25 20.21
CA THR A 880 -27.77 -2.91 21.18
C THR A 880 -26.85 -4.11 21.44
N GLU A 881 -25.68 -3.85 22.03
CA GLU A 881 -24.68 -4.86 22.38
C GLU A 881 -25.27 -5.94 23.29
N THR A 882 -25.98 -5.53 24.35
CA THR A 882 -26.62 -6.47 25.28
C THR A 882 -27.74 -7.28 24.62
N SER A 883 -28.53 -6.68 23.73
CA SER A 883 -29.58 -7.43 23.00
C SER A 883 -28.94 -8.50 22.12
N CYS A 884 -27.92 -8.13 21.37
CA CYS A 884 -27.17 -9.04 20.50
C CYS A 884 -26.60 -10.23 21.29
N PHE A 885 -26.01 -9.97 22.47
CA PHE A 885 -25.51 -11.02 23.37
C PHE A 885 -26.62 -11.94 23.87
N ASN A 886 -27.72 -11.38 24.39
CA ASN A 886 -28.84 -12.16 24.93
C ASN A 886 -29.50 -13.03 23.87
N ASP A 887 -29.68 -12.50 22.66
CA ASP A 887 -30.24 -13.23 21.52
C ASP A 887 -29.31 -14.38 21.11
N PHE A 888 -28.00 -14.12 21.05
CA PHE A 888 -27.00 -15.15 20.74
C PHE A 888 -26.95 -16.25 21.81
N ALA A 889 -26.87 -15.90 23.09
CA ALA A 889 -26.84 -16.84 24.21
C ALA A 889 -28.11 -17.71 24.25
N THR A 890 -29.27 -17.09 24.06
CA THR A 890 -30.56 -17.81 24.01
C THR A 890 -30.63 -18.75 22.81
N ALA A 891 -30.22 -18.28 21.63
CA ALA A 891 -30.27 -19.08 20.40
C ALA A 891 -29.33 -20.30 20.48
N THR A 892 -28.12 -20.12 20.98
CA THR A 892 -27.10 -21.17 21.13
C THR A 892 -27.45 -22.17 22.23
N SER A 893 -27.89 -21.71 23.40
CA SER A 893 -28.39 -22.59 24.47
C SER A 893 -29.54 -23.49 23.97
N ASN A 894 -30.47 -22.94 23.19
CA ASN A 894 -31.55 -23.73 22.58
C ASN A 894 -31.02 -24.80 21.61
N LEU A 895 -29.96 -24.52 20.84
CA LEU A 895 -29.34 -25.52 19.96
C LEU A 895 -28.66 -26.64 20.76
N LEU A 896 -27.93 -26.29 21.82
CA LEU A 896 -27.26 -27.26 22.69
C LEU A 896 -28.28 -28.16 23.42
N HIS A 897 -29.40 -27.59 23.88
CA HIS A 897 -30.50 -28.37 24.46
C HIS A 897 -31.09 -29.39 23.46
N LEU A 898 -31.32 -28.99 22.21
CA LEU A 898 -31.80 -29.89 21.17
C LEU A 898 -30.80 -31.01 20.84
N GLU A 899 -29.50 -30.69 20.80
CA GLU A 899 -28.44 -31.67 20.60
C GLU A 899 -28.37 -32.69 21.76
N LYS A 900 -28.51 -32.21 22.99
CA LYS A 900 -28.56 -33.04 24.20
C LYS A 900 -29.73 -34.01 24.18
N ASP A 901 -30.92 -33.54 23.80
CA ASP A 901 -32.13 -34.37 23.68
C ASP A 901 -31.96 -35.46 22.61
N LEU A 902 -31.38 -35.13 21.45
CA LEU A 902 -31.07 -36.09 20.39
C LEU A 902 -30.04 -37.13 20.85
N SER A 903 -29.00 -36.70 21.57
CA SER A 903 -27.98 -37.57 22.13
C SER A 903 -28.54 -38.54 23.18
N MET A 904 -29.46 -38.07 24.03
CA MET A 904 -30.16 -38.90 25.01
C MET A 904 -31.11 -39.92 24.35
N GLN A 905 -31.88 -39.51 23.33
CA GLN A 905 -32.77 -40.43 22.60
C GLN A 905 -32.00 -41.53 21.88
N ASN A 906 -30.88 -41.18 21.24
CA ASN A 906 -29.98 -42.15 20.61
C ASN A 906 -29.39 -43.11 21.63
N SER A 907 -28.94 -42.60 22.78
CA SER A 907 -28.40 -43.42 23.87
C SER A 907 -29.45 -44.35 24.47
N ALA A 908 -30.68 -43.88 24.67
CA ALA A 908 -31.80 -44.70 25.14
C ALA A 908 -32.21 -45.77 24.12
N HIS A 909 -32.21 -45.45 22.82
CA HIS A 909 -32.45 -46.41 21.75
C HIS A 909 -31.36 -47.49 21.70
N ILE A 910 -30.09 -47.11 21.79
CA ILE A 910 -28.94 -48.03 21.85
C ILE A 910 -29.01 -48.92 23.10
N ALA A 911 -29.30 -48.35 24.27
CA ALA A 911 -29.46 -49.10 25.51
C ALA A 911 -30.62 -50.11 25.42
N THR A 912 -31.73 -49.72 24.79
CA THR A 912 -32.88 -50.61 24.53
C THR A 912 -32.51 -51.72 23.55
N MET A 913 -31.75 -51.41 22.50
CA MET A 913 -31.28 -52.37 21.50
C MET A 913 -30.31 -53.38 22.12
N LEU A 914 -29.34 -52.92 22.92
CA LEU A 914 -28.43 -53.76 23.69
C LEU A 914 -29.17 -54.65 24.68
N THR A 915 -30.13 -54.08 25.43
CA THR A 915 -30.96 -54.85 26.38
C THR A 915 -31.76 -55.93 25.64
N ASN A 916 -32.28 -55.64 24.45
CA ASN A 916 -32.96 -56.62 23.60
C ASN A 916 -32.02 -57.70 23.05
N ILE A 917 -30.79 -57.35 22.69
CA ILE A 917 -29.75 -58.31 22.28
C ILE A 917 -29.38 -59.23 23.46
N PHE A 918 -29.15 -58.66 24.65
CA PHE A 918 -28.85 -59.44 25.86
C PHE A 918 -30.04 -60.31 26.30
N ARG A 919 -31.29 -59.82 26.14
CA ARG A 919 -32.51 -60.60 26.39
C ARG A 919 -32.67 -61.75 25.40
N LYS A 920 -32.41 -61.52 24.11
CA LYS A 920 -32.39 -62.61 23.09
C LYS A 920 -31.31 -63.65 23.38
N LYS A 921 -30.10 -63.21 23.78
CA LYS A 921 -29.00 -64.10 24.14
C LYS A 921 -29.32 -64.93 25.39
N ARG A 922 -29.94 -64.31 26.42
CA ARG A 922 -30.42 -64.99 27.63
C ARG A 922 -31.51 -66.01 27.32
N ASN A 923 -32.47 -65.68 26.45
CA ASN A 923 -33.52 -66.60 26.02
C ASN A 923 -32.98 -67.79 25.20
N SER A 924 -31.90 -67.60 24.43
CA SER A 924 -31.22 -68.69 23.69
C SER A 924 -30.43 -69.65 24.60
N ILE A 925 -30.03 -69.18 25.79
CA ILE A 925 -29.32 -70.00 26.78
C ILE A 925 -30.33 -70.79 27.63
N THR A 926 -31.51 -70.23 27.91
CA THR A 926 -32.58 -70.92 28.66
C THR A 926 -33.37 -71.94 27.83
N SER A 927 -33.25 -71.95 26.50
CA SER A 927 -33.89 -72.96 25.66
C SER A 927 -33.11 -74.28 25.54
N HIS A 928 -31.97 -74.43 26.24
CA HIS A 928 -31.16 -75.65 26.22
C HIS A 928 -31.35 -76.60 27.41
N ASP A 929 -32.21 -76.26 28.38
CA ASP A 929 -32.56 -77.15 29.50
C ASP A 929 -34.06 -77.51 29.48
N SER A 930 -34.43 -78.48 28.64
CA SER A 930 -35.60 -79.33 28.90
C SER A 930 -35.34 -80.74 28.34
N PRO A 931 -35.47 -81.81 29.16
CA PRO A 931 -35.15 -83.17 28.75
C PRO A 931 -36.36 -83.83 28.07
N GLU A 932 -36.30 -84.04 26.76
CA GLU A 932 -37.27 -84.90 26.08
C GLU A 932 -36.95 -86.38 26.32
N LYS A 933 -37.83 -87.03 27.09
CA LYS A 933 -37.96 -88.49 27.17
C LYS A 933 -38.51 -89.04 25.86
N ARG A 934 -37.84 -90.08 25.35
CA ARG A 934 -38.32 -91.04 24.35
C ARG A 934 -39.59 -91.77 24.82
N GLU A 935 -40.51 -92.07 23.91
CA GLU A 935 -41.15 -93.39 23.68
C GLU A 935 -42.11 -93.31 22.47
N LYS A 936 -41.83 -94.02 21.35
CA LYS A 936 -42.48 -95.27 20.90
C LYS A 936 -44.02 -95.21 20.79
N TYR A 937 -44.56 -94.99 19.59
CA TYR A 937 -45.06 -96.01 18.63
C TYR A 937 -45.45 -95.33 17.31
#